data_AF-A0A2N2JMB7-F1
#
_entry.id   AF-A0A2N2JMB7-F1
#
_cell.length_a   1.000
_cell.length_b   1.000
_cell.length_c   1.000
_cell.angle_alpha   90.00
_cell.angle_beta   90.00
_cell.angle_gamma   90.00
#
_symmetry.space_group_name_H-M   'P 1'
#
loop_
_entity.id
_entity.type
_entity.pdbx_description
1 polymer ?
#
loop_
_entity_poly.entity_id
_entity_poly.type
_entity_poly.pdbx_seq_one_letter_code
_entity_poly.pdbx_strand_id
1 'polypeptide(L)'
;MVSTKRSPLSLAAGLALLALALTACIADPPTLGPAGGGAGPQVRFDVYHLPFAEIPLPNDFATRYDATSPTLRRLNASIVAGPTEWERATRRELDKLSGWGTLAPISVSFDAPIDPQVIIDRHWRDRYAFDDDAVLVIDVTSGSPDLCAAVPLDMGQGNYPQVLQNQNMFESDPRADLQTLVFEEVEEDTNGNGALDPGEDTDMDGVLDHPNTLDGTPDSPLLEFYERETNTLILKPIMPMREKTTYAVVLTKRLTSPDGDPVRSPFTGINHTGQTDALAPLPGCLKRYGLGVGDVAFTWTFTTQSITDDFITVRDGLYGIGPLASIATDFPASVTGLRDVRDDGPGVTNTKIVPGDEFLGLATELSTLTGSSGAELEIITAQFGFIDFVVSGEFTSPQFFPRDDASGKRLPLYEQVWDLAAPPRAEALPFWLFVPKGRSGPAPVALFIHGHGGSKFDALPFAGLLAGYGIATLGFEAPGHGVSLPAEQLALIRLVFEGHGLGGLADGLLTGRALDWNGDGAGDSGADYWTAYVFHTRDNVRQTMVDVMQIVRTLRAFDGTARWAFDPAETGSPGLAGDFDGDGTVDVGGEAPMTVIGGSLGGINGAVAAGVEPHLDAAVAIVPGGVLGEIGTRSTLGGIRNAMVLRALAPVFFSQGDTLKVRVNEAETESQALSVHALPALAPGDTAVLWNLKTGEHRCGVVQPSGSFRVSVAVDKGDPLELQLYAGALPPLAPAGCDPGDAEPIDVITTFDANVQFEGVTYAQGTPLVALSDGFGQRRASPDLRRLLGLSQIALDPGDPANWAPYWDGTRKLTYGTGETTRTQVIVMPSAGDPGVPVAMGIALARAAGFIAYDSDDPRYGKPQNQVLIDTWAIEGIPRTNRYQDSTGRPVLMDVEHLADVVPVDDGLDVPRLDPPLRLMRQDDATGTWSGLILPMLDPQGKHGFNAPDPSQAFDLGAFLLNQIGRYLATGGAEFSWDACQADWTCDWIPTPP
;
A
#
# COMPACT_ATOMS: atom_id res chain seq x y z
N MET A 1 -37.82 -13.75 -80.25
CA MET A 1 -37.96 -15.22 -80.15
C MET A 1 -36.58 -15.74 -79.79
N VAL A 2 -36.28 -16.15 -78.57
CA VAL A 2 -36.75 -17.38 -77.91
C VAL A 2 -36.98 -17.14 -76.42
N SER A 3 -38.14 -17.61 -75.97
CA SER A 3 -38.63 -17.62 -74.59
C SER A 3 -38.05 -18.83 -73.88
N THR A 4 -37.36 -18.63 -72.75
CA THR A 4 -37.09 -19.69 -71.77
C THR A 4 -37.84 -19.36 -70.48
N LYS A 5 -39.04 -19.93 -70.38
CA LYS A 5 -39.86 -20.00 -69.17
C LYS A 5 -39.05 -20.68 -68.05
N ARG A 6 -38.60 -19.93 -67.05
CA ARG A 6 -38.26 -20.51 -65.74
C ARG A 6 -39.57 -20.77 -64.99
N SER A 7 -39.74 -21.99 -64.50
CA SER A 7 -40.96 -22.39 -63.78
C SER A 7 -41.08 -21.65 -62.45
N PRO A 8 -42.30 -21.29 -62.00
CA PRO A 8 -42.50 -20.65 -60.70
C PRO A 8 -42.14 -21.57 -59.51
N LEU A 9 -42.00 -22.89 -59.70
CA LEU A 9 -41.56 -23.80 -58.65
C LEU A 9 -40.06 -23.68 -58.32
N SER A 10 -39.21 -23.36 -59.30
CA SER A 10 -37.77 -23.17 -59.07
C SER A 10 -37.43 -21.86 -58.34
N LEU A 11 -38.27 -20.83 -58.47
CA LEU A 11 -38.13 -19.59 -57.71
C LEU A 11 -38.65 -19.75 -56.28
N ALA A 12 -39.74 -20.50 -56.10
CA ALA A 12 -40.31 -20.81 -54.79
C ALA A 12 -39.40 -21.73 -53.96
N ALA A 13 -38.71 -22.69 -54.58
CA ALA A 13 -37.73 -23.54 -53.88
C ALA A 13 -36.47 -22.76 -53.46
N GLY A 14 -36.01 -21.81 -54.30
CA GLY A 14 -34.88 -20.93 -53.97
C GLY A 14 -35.23 -19.91 -52.86
N LEU A 15 -36.43 -19.35 -52.87
CA LEU A 15 -36.94 -18.47 -51.80
C LEU A 15 -37.27 -19.23 -50.51
N ALA A 16 -37.70 -20.50 -50.59
CA ALA A 16 -37.91 -21.33 -49.42
C ALA A 16 -36.60 -21.75 -48.76
N LEU A 17 -35.54 -22.05 -49.52
CA LEU A 17 -34.20 -22.30 -48.96
C LEU A 17 -33.52 -21.04 -48.41
N LEU A 18 -33.74 -19.86 -49.01
CA LEU A 18 -33.29 -18.59 -48.45
C LEU A 18 -34.08 -18.20 -47.20
N ALA A 19 -35.39 -18.48 -47.17
CA ALA A 19 -36.23 -18.27 -45.99
C ALA A 19 -35.91 -19.27 -44.87
N LEU A 20 -35.58 -20.53 -45.18
CA LEU A 20 -35.11 -21.52 -44.18
C LEU A 20 -33.72 -21.20 -43.63
N ALA A 21 -32.85 -20.54 -44.40
CA ALA A 21 -31.57 -20.00 -43.92
C ALA A 21 -31.74 -18.72 -43.09
N LEU A 22 -32.81 -17.95 -43.31
CA LEU A 22 -33.17 -16.75 -42.52
C LEU A 22 -34.08 -17.06 -41.31
N THR A 23 -34.60 -18.28 -41.19
CA THR A 23 -35.29 -18.80 -40.00
C THR A 23 -34.43 -19.77 -39.20
N ALA A 24 -33.12 -19.86 -39.47
CA ALA A 24 -32.20 -20.29 -38.44
C ALA A 24 -32.28 -19.22 -37.37
N CYS A 25 -33.15 -19.43 -36.37
CA CYS A 25 -33.09 -18.74 -35.10
C CYS A 25 -31.62 -18.65 -34.74
N ILE A 26 -31.07 -17.44 -34.66
CA ILE A 26 -29.85 -17.21 -33.93
C ILE A 26 -30.23 -17.65 -32.52
N ALA A 27 -29.96 -18.91 -32.20
CA ALA A 27 -30.07 -19.38 -30.83
C ALA A 27 -29.10 -18.49 -30.07
N ASP A 28 -29.57 -17.92 -28.95
CA ASP A 28 -28.68 -17.19 -28.07
C ASP A 28 -27.44 -18.06 -27.80
N PRO A 29 -26.24 -17.47 -27.79
CA PRO A 29 -25.03 -18.25 -27.56
C PRO A 29 -25.20 -19.06 -26.28
N PRO A 30 -24.75 -20.32 -26.24
CA PRO A 30 -24.98 -21.19 -25.10
C PRO A 30 -24.36 -20.59 -23.82
N THR A 31 -25.07 -20.74 -22.71
CA THR A 31 -24.53 -20.56 -21.35
C THR A 31 -24.02 -21.90 -20.82
N LEU A 32 -23.29 -21.90 -19.70
CA LEU A 32 -22.83 -23.15 -19.07
C LEU A 32 -24.00 -24.04 -18.59
N GLY A 33 -25.10 -23.41 -18.21
CA GLY A 33 -26.30 -24.07 -17.72
C GLY A 33 -27.46 -23.10 -17.60
N PRO A 34 -28.70 -23.61 -17.50
CA PRO A 34 -29.88 -22.78 -17.31
C PRO A 34 -29.86 -22.15 -15.90
N ALA A 35 -30.32 -20.90 -15.79
CA ALA A 35 -30.55 -20.27 -14.50
C ALA A 35 -31.65 -21.02 -13.72
N GLY A 36 -31.54 -21.06 -12.40
CA GLY A 36 -32.62 -21.54 -11.54
C GLY A 36 -33.79 -20.54 -11.52
N GLY A 37 -35.03 -21.04 -11.46
CA GLY A 37 -36.18 -20.22 -11.04
C GLY A 37 -36.20 -20.03 -9.52
N GLY A 38 -36.99 -19.09 -9.01
CA GLY A 38 -37.15 -18.86 -7.56
C GLY A 38 -37.49 -17.41 -7.24
N ALA A 39 -37.64 -17.11 -5.94
CA ALA A 39 -37.94 -15.77 -5.42
C ALA A 39 -36.75 -15.13 -4.68
N GLY A 40 -35.60 -15.81 -4.59
CA GLY A 40 -34.43 -15.29 -3.88
C GLY A 40 -33.77 -14.07 -4.55
N PRO A 41 -32.75 -13.48 -3.89
CA PRO A 41 -32.14 -12.24 -4.32
C PRO A 41 -31.46 -12.40 -5.68
N GLN A 42 -31.73 -11.49 -6.61
CA GLN A 42 -31.10 -11.50 -7.93
C GLN A 42 -29.83 -10.66 -7.91
N VAL A 43 -28.76 -11.18 -8.50
CA VAL A 43 -27.54 -10.39 -8.74
C VAL A 43 -27.87 -9.19 -9.61
N ARG A 44 -27.39 -8.01 -9.24
CA ARG A 44 -27.56 -6.79 -10.04
C ARG A 44 -26.58 -6.76 -11.21
N PHE A 45 -27.09 -6.38 -12.38
CA PHE A 45 -26.31 -6.29 -13.60
C PHE A 45 -26.88 -5.18 -14.49
N ASP A 46 -26.64 -3.93 -14.11
CA ASP A 46 -27.01 -2.74 -14.88
C ASP A 46 -25.77 -2.06 -15.45
N VAL A 47 -25.53 -2.29 -16.73
CA VAL A 47 -24.39 -1.71 -17.47
C VAL A 47 -24.59 -0.25 -17.85
N TYR A 48 -25.80 0.29 -17.67
CA TYR A 48 -26.18 1.66 -18.00
C TYR A 48 -26.34 2.54 -16.76
N HIS A 49 -26.17 1.98 -15.56
CA HIS A 49 -26.10 2.78 -14.34
C HIS A 49 -24.98 3.82 -14.46
N LEU A 50 -25.25 5.04 -13.97
CA LEU A 50 -24.35 6.18 -14.03
C LEU A 50 -24.08 6.67 -12.60
N PRO A 51 -22.86 7.14 -12.30
CA PRO A 51 -21.72 7.31 -13.21
C PRO A 51 -20.98 6.01 -13.58
N PHE A 52 -21.31 4.88 -12.93
CA PHE A 52 -20.69 3.59 -13.16
C PHE A 52 -21.70 2.47 -13.33
N ALA A 53 -21.35 1.43 -14.09
CA ALA A 53 -22.14 0.21 -14.11
C ALA A 53 -22.27 -0.42 -12.71
N GLU A 54 -23.46 -0.92 -12.42
CA GLU A 54 -23.80 -1.74 -11.26
C GLU A 54 -23.75 -3.22 -11.68
N ILE A 55 -22.55 -3.78 -11.68
CA ILE A 55 -22.26 -5.18 -12.00
C ILE A 55 -21.33 -5.74 -10.92
N PRO A 56 -21.21 -7.08 -10.78
CA PRO A 56 -20.15 -7.65 -9.97
C PRO A 56 -18.79 -7.14 -10.46
N LEU A 57 -17.89 -6.80 -9.54
CA LEU A 57 -16.53 -6.35 -9.84
C LEU A 57 -15.53 -7.13 -8.99
N PRO A 58 -14.34 -7.48 -9.49
CA PRO A 58 -13.89 -7.39 -10.88
C PRO A 58 -14.70 -8.29 -11.84
N ASN A 59 -14.79 -7.90 -13.12
CA ASN A 59 -15.52 -8.66 -14.14
C ASN A 59 -14.99 -8.40 -15.56
N ASP A 60 -14.65 -9.46 -16.28
CA ASP A 60 -14.15 -9.40 -17.66
C ASP A 60 -15.15 -8.79 -18.66
N PHE A 61 -16.44 -8.72 -18.31
CA PHE A 61 -17.42 -7.97 -19.08
C PHE A 61 -17.07 -6.47 -19.15
N ALA A 62 -16.48 -5.91 -18.11
CA ALA A 62 -15.99 -4.52 -18.07
C ALA A 62 -14.53 -4.39 -18.56
N THR A 63 -14.15 -5.21 -19.55
CA THR A 63 -12.85 -5.13 -20.23
C THR A 63 -13.04 -5.02 -21.73
N ARG A 64 -12.04 -4.47 -22.42
CA ARG A 64 -11.94 -4.50 -23.88
C ARG A 64 -10.82 -5.41 -24.33
N TYR A 65 -10.95 -5.95 -25.53
CA TYR A 65 -9.87 -6.70 -26.18
C TYR A 65 -8.75 -5.78 -26.65
N ASP A 66 -7.51 -6.15 -26.36
CA ASP A 66 -6.29 -5.48 -26.85
C ASP A 66 -5.21 -6.52 -27.13
N ALA A 67 -4.88 -6.74 -28.42
CA ALA A 67 -3.90 -7.74 -28.84
C ALA A 67 -2.46 -7.45 -28.35
N THR A 68 -2.18 -6.24 -27.89
CA THR A 68 -0.87 -5.85 -27.34
C THR A 68 -0.77 -6.04 -25.83
N SER A 69 -1.90 -6.28 -25.16
CA SER A 69 -1.92 -6.57 -23.72
C SER A 69 -1.47 -8.00 -23.43
N PRO A 70 -0.66 -8.26 -22.38
CA PRO A 70 -0.23 -9.61 -21.99
C PRO A 70 -1.38 -10.60 -21.74
N THR A 71 -2.56 -10.11 -21.39
CA THR A 71 -3.77 -10.89 -21.11
C THR A 71 -4.81 -10.84 -22.24
N LEU A 72 -4.49 -10.12 -23.33
CA LEU A 72 -5.41 -9.70 -24.39
C LEU A 72 -6.55 -8.79 -23.91
N ARG A 73 -6.48 -8.27 -22.68
CA ARG A 73 -7.50 -7.41 -22.05
C ARG A 73 -6.93 -6.08 -21.59
N ARG A 74 -7.77 -5.05 -21.63
CA ARG A 74 -7.60 -3.81 -20.86
C ARG A 74 -8.86 -3.53 -20.08
N LEU A 75 -8.76 -2.98 -18.87
CA LEU A 75 -9.95 -2.49 -18.16
C LEU A 75 -10.65 -1.44 -19.03
N ASN A 76 -11.98 -1.39 -18.97
CA ASN A 76 -12.79 -0.40 -19.68
C ASN A 76 -13.34 0.61 -18.67
N ALA A 77 -12.50 1.60 -18.31
CA ALA A 77 -12.87 2.61 -17.33
C ALA A 77 -13.51 3.81 -18.05
N SER A 78 -14.75 4.18 -17.68
CA SER A 78 -15.41 5.36 -18.25
C SER A 78 -14.68 6.63 -17.84
N ILE A 79 -13.93 7.25 -18.77
CA ILE A 79 -13.18 8.48 -18.48
C ILE A 79 -14.12 9.67 -18.29
N VAL A 80 -15.19 9.77 -19.08
CA VAL A 80 -16.13 10.91 -19.06
C VAL A 80 -16.96 11.00 -17.77
N ALA A 81 -17.00 9.93 -16.97
CA ALA A 81 -17.73 9.87 -15.72
C ALA A 81 -17.00 10.53 -14.55
N GLY A 82 -15.71 10.87 -14.68
CA GLY A 82 -14.97 11.55 -13.62
C GLY A 82 -15.21 13.07 -13.62
N PRO A 83 -15.70 13.68 -12.52
CA PRO A 83 -15.97 15.11 -12.43
C PRO A 83 -14.70 15.96 -12.49
N THR A 84 -13.60 15.51 -11.89
CA THR A 84 -12.32 16.23 -11.80
C THR A 84 -11.30 15.73 -12.83
N GLU A 85 -10.32 16.55 -13.21
CA GLU A 85 -9.20 16.11 -14.07
C GLU A 85 -8.40 15.01 -13.39
N TRP A 86 -8.20 15.08 -12.07
CA TRP A 86 -7.54 14.02 -11.32
C TRP A 86 -8.26 12.67 -11.45
N GLU A 87 -9.58 12.63 -11.28
CA GLU A 87 -10.32 11.38 -11.43
C GLU A 87 -10.30 10.88 -12.88
N ARG A 88 -10.42 11.78 -13.85
CA ARG A 88 -10.25 11.44 -15.28
C ARG A 88 -8.88 10.87 -15.58
N ALA A 89 -7.81 11.41 -15.00
CA ALA A 89 -6.45 10.90 -15.14
C ALA A 89 -6.29 9.51 -14.54
N THR A 90 -6.79 9.31 -13.32
CA THR A 90 -6.79 7.99 -12.66
C THR A 90 -7.50 6.94 -13.50
N ARG A 91 -8.66 7.29 -14.10
CA ARG A 91 -9.40 6.41 -15.01
C ARG A 91 -8.64 6.11 -16.30
N ARG A 92 -7.91 7.08 -16.88
CA ARG A 92 -7.03 6.85 -18.05
C ARG A 92 -5.94 5.82 -17.73
N GLU A 93 -5.37 5.85 -16.53
CA GLU A 93 -4.36 4.88 -16.10
C GLU A 93 -4.96 3.50 -15.79
N LEU A 94 -6.14 3.44 -15.14
CA LEU A 94 -6.90 2.19 -14.99
C LEU A 94 -7.18 1.55 -16.35
N ASP A 95 -7.55 2.36 -17.34
CA ASP A 95 -7.83 1.92 -18.71
C ASP A 95 -6.59 1.33 -19.42
N LYS A 96 -5.37 1.57 -18.91
CA LYS A 96 -4.14 0.94 -19.40
C LYS A 96 -3.82 -0.39 -18.71
N LEU A 97 -4.44 -0.73 -17.59
CA LEU A 97 -4.11 -1.97 -16.87
C LEU A 97 -4.44 -3.19 -17.73
N SER A 98 -3.57 -4.20 -17.68
CA SER A 98 -3.72 -5.46 -18.41
C SER A 98 -4.76 -6.40 -17.77
N GLY A 99 -5.42 -6.00 -16.69
CA GLY A 99 -6.42 -6.82 -16.01
C GLY A 99 -6.79 -6.22 -14.67
N TRP A 100 -7.48 -7.01 -13.86
CA TRP A 100 -7.94 -6.64 -12.54
C TRP A 100 -6.88 -6.90 -11.46
N GLY A 101 -7.17 -6.48 -10.23
CA GLY A 101 -6.30 -6.74 -9.08
C GLY A 101 -6.17 -8.24 -8.75
N THR A 102 -4.99 -8.59 -8.29
CA THR A 102 -4.57 -9.82 -7.61
C THR A 102 -4.94 -9.87 -6.13
N LEU A 103 -5.08 -8.71 -5.46
CA LEU A 103 -5.45 -8.59 -4.04
C LEU A 103 -6.71 -7.74 -3.83
N ALA A 104 -7.19 -7.04 -4.86
CA ALA A 104 -8.36 -6.20 -4.77
C ALA A 104 -9.61 -6.97 -4.32
N PRO A 105 -10.49 -6.36 -3.51
CA PRO A 105 -11.75 -6.96 -3.11
C PRO A 105 -12.63 -7.30 -4.32
N ILE A 106 -13.43 -8.37 -4.17
CA ILE A 106 -14.47 -8.78 -5.11
C ILE A 106 -15.81 -8.41 -4.50
N SER A 107 -16.63 -7.64 -5.21
CA SER A 107 -17.95 -7.20 -4.77
C SER A 107 -19.07 -7.69 -5.70
N VAL A 108 -20.21 -8.03 -5.11
CA VAL A 108 -21.44 -8.36 -5.82
C VAL A 108 -22.66 -7.88 -5.05
N SER A 109 -23.50 -7.06 -5.70
CA SER A 109 -24.74 -6.52 -5.13
C SER A 109 -25.97 -7.31 -5.59
N PHE A 110 -27.02 -7.25 -4.77
CA PHE A 110 -28.28 -7.96 -4.98
C PHE A 110 -29.48 -7.00 -4.96
N ASP A 111 -30.57 -7.36 -5.63
CA ASP A 111 -31.82 -6.58 -5.62
C ASP A 111 -32.62 -6.67 -4.31
N ALA A 112 -32.25 -7.63 -3.45
CA ALA A 112 -32.79 -7.85 -2.11
C ALA A 112 -31.69 -8.40 -1.17
N PRO A 113 -31.90 -8.38 0.16
CA PRO A 113 -30.90 -8.87 1.10
C PRO A 113 -30.61 -10.37 0.98
N ILE A 114 -29.34 -10.75 1.13
CA ILE A 114 -28.92 -12.13 1.45
C ILE A 114 -28.95 -12.33 2.96
N ASP A 115 -28.87 -13.58 3.43
CA ASP A 115 -28.63 -13.90 4.84
C ASP A 115 -27.12 -13.93 5.14
N PRO A 116 -26.57 -12.97 5.91
CA PRO A 116 -25.15 -12.99 6.28
C PRO A 116 -24.77 -14.19 7.15
N GLN A 117 -25.71 -14.78 7.88
CA GLN A 117 -25.45 -15.94 8.74
C GLN A 117 -25.02 -17.16 7.92
N VAL A 118 -25.49 -17.29 6.69
CA VAL A 118 -25.08 -18.33 5.75
C VAL A 118 -23.58 -18.27 5.47
N ILE A 119 -23.00 -17.06 5.41
CA ILE A 119 -21.55 -16.91 5.21
C ILE A 119 -20.81 -17.36 6.46
N ILE A 120 -21.24 -16.89 7.63
CA ILE A 120 -20.63 -17.24 8.92
C ILE A 120 -20.64 -18.76 9.13
N ASP A 121 -21.79 -19.40 8.96
CA ASP A 121 -21.96 -20.83 9.24
C ASP A 121 -21.13 -21.73 8.30
N ARG A 122 -20.84 -21.25 7.08
CA ARG A 122 -20.20 -22.05 6.03
C ARG A 122 -18.70 -21.77 5.87
N HIS A 123 -18.26 -20.55 6.16
CA HIS A 123 -16.90 -20.08 5.85
C HIS A 123 -16.05 -19.73 7.07
N TRP A 124 -16.63 -19.63 8.27
CA TRP A 124 -15.88 -19.26 9.46
C TRP A 124 -15.42 -20.50 10.22
N ARG A 125 -14.16 -20.47 10.70
CA ARG A 125 -13.55 -21.49 11.57
C ARG A 125 -13.57 -22.92 11.00
N ASP A 126 -13.61 -23.03 9.68
CA ASP A 126 -13.62 -24.28 8.91
C ASP A 126 -12.23 -24.68 8.36
N ARG A 127 -11.24 -23.80 8.56
CA ARG A 127 -9.87 -23.87 8.02
C ARG A 127 -9.80 -23.59 6.52
N TYR A 128 -10.66 -22.69 6.02
CA TYR A 128 -10.79 -22.38 4.59
C TYR A 128 -11.00 -23.66 3.78
N ALA A 129 -11.90 -24.50 4.29
CA ALA A 129 -12.41 -25.62 3.51
C ALA A 129 -13.28 -25.04 2.38
N PHE A 130 -13.53 -25.82 1.34
CA PHE A 130 -14.21 -25.34 0.13
C PHE A 130 -15.43 -26.19 -0.23
N ASP A 131 -15.69 -27.27 0.49
CA ASP A 131 -16.71 -28.27 0.18
C ASP A 131 -18.13 -27.86 0.59
N ASP A 132 -18.27 -26.93 1.54
CA ASP A 132 -19.56 -26.39 1.99
C ASP A 132 -19.81 -24.90 1.65
N ASP A 133 -18.90 -24.29 0.90
CA ASP A 133 -18.90 -22.86 0.59
C ASP A 133 -20.14 -22.38 -0.16
N ALA A 134 -20.60 -21.19 0.23
CA ALA A 134 -21.61 -20.42 -0.50
C ALA A 134 -21.04 -19.71 -1.73
N VAL A 135 -19.75 -19.36 -1.71
CA VAL A 135 -19.06 -18.61 -2.77
C VAL A 135 -17.66 -19.17 -2.95
N LEU A 136 -17.24 -19.37 -4.20
CA LEU A 136 -15.89 -19.84 -4.54
C LEU A 136 -15.26 -18.92 -5.59
N VAL A 137 -13.94 -18.76 -5.54
CA VAL A 137 -13.15 -18.11 -6.61
C VAL A 137 -12.14 -19.13 -7.11
N ILE A 138 -12.27 -19.58 -8.35
CA ILE A 138 -11.56 -20.75 -8.88
C ILE A 138 -10.75 -20.36 -10.11
N ASP A 139 -9.47 -20.75 -10.17
CA ASP A 139 -8.67 -20.62 -11.39
C ASP A 139 -9.24 -21.53 -12.49
N VAL A 140 -9.62 -20.93 -13.62
CA VAL A 140 -10.15 -21.64 -14.80
C VAL A 140 -9.24 -21.49 -16.02
N THR A 141 -8.00 -21.03 -15.83
CA THR A 141 -7.04 -20.79 -16.90
C THR A 141 -6.46 -22.11 -17.40
N SER A 142 -6.72 -22.45 -18.66
CA SER A 142 -6.15 -23.63 -19.28
C SER A 142 -4.62 -23.60 -19.23
N GLY A 143 -4.00 -24.63 -18.63
CA GLY A 143 -2.55 -24.75 -18.50
C GLY A 143 -1.93 -23.99 -17.33
N SER A 144 -2.73 -23.29 -16.50
CA SER A 144 -2.24 -22.74 -15.24
C SER A 144 -1.73 -23.85 -14.31
N PRO A 145 -0.63 -23.63 -13.58
CA PRO A 145 -0.18 -24.54 -12.53
C PRO A 145 -1.25 -24.81 -11.46
N ASP A 146 -2.14 -23.84 -11.25
CA ASP A 146 -3.15 -23.86 -10.20
C ASP A 146 -4.57 -24.07 -10.77
N LEU A 147 -4.70 -24.61 -11.99
CA LEU A 147 -6.00 -24.91 -12.59
C LEU A 147 -6.91 -25.68 -11.62
N CYS A 148 -8.13 -25.17 -11.43
CA CYS A 148 -9.14 -25.64 -10.50
C CYS A 148 -8.82 -25.44 -8.99
N ALA A 149 -7.75 -24.74 -8.61
CA ALA A 149 -7.54 -24.32 -7.22
C ALA A 149 -8.49 -23.19 -6.85
N ALA A 150 -9.00 -23.21 -5.62
CA ALA A 150 -9.83 -22.16 -5.05
C ALA A 150 -8.95 -21.16 -4.28
N VAL A 151 -9.34 -19.89 -4.32
CA VAL A 151 -8.68 -18.80 -3.59
C VAL A 151 -9.33 -18.71 -2.21
N PRO A 152 -8.56 -18.75 -1.11
CA PRO A 152 -9.11 -18.51 0.23
C PRO A 152 -9.50 -17.04 0.40
N LEU A 153 -10.66 -16.79 1.00
CA LEU A 153 -11.28 -15.46 1.10
C LEU A 153 -11.56 -15.09 2.56
N ASP A 154 -11.26 -13.85 2.90
CA ASP A 154 -11.81 -13.20 4.08
C ASP A 154 -13.17 -12.60 3.72
N MET A 155 -14.17 -13.11 4.44
CA MET A 155 -15.53 -12.64 4.54
C MET A 155 -15.84 -12.41 6.02
N GLY A 156 -15.01 -11.59 6.67
CA GLY A 156 -15.21 -11.17 8.06
C GLY A 156 -14.62 -12.08 9.13
N GLN A 157 -13.80 -13.07 8.77
CA GLN A 157 -13.12 -13.91 9.75
C GLN A 157 -12.09 -13.13 10.60
N GLY A 158 -11.66 -11.94 10.17
CA GLY A 158 -10.80 -11.04 10.93
C GLY A 158 -9.37 -10.94 10.42
N ASN A 159 -9.12 -11.27 9.15
CA ASN A 159 -7.79 -11.09 8.53
C ASN A 159 -7.52 -9.64 8.14
N TYR A 160 -8.57 -8.86 7.87
CA TYR A 160 -8.53 -7.46 7.45
C TYR A 160 -9.44 -6.59 8.32
N PRO A 161 -9.25 -6.57 9.65
CA PRO A 161 -10.14 -5.84 10.56
C PRO A 161 -10.16 -4.36 10.20
N GLN A 162 -11.34 -3.73 10.21
CA GLN A 162 -11.56 -2.34 9.79
C GLN A 162 -11.65 -1.35 10.96
N VAL A 163 -11.63 -1.85 12.19
CA VAL A 163 -11.68 -1.03 13.39
C VAL A 163 -10.50 -0.05 13.43
N LEU A 164 -10.78 1.18 13.83
CA LEU A 164 -9.82 2.27 13.91
C LEU A 164 -9.20 2.38 15.30
N GLN A 165 -7.90 2.72 15.35
CA GLN A 165 -7.26 3.11 16.60
C GLN A 165 -7.70 4.51 17.05
N ASN A 166 -7.78 5.46 16.12
CA ASN A 166 -8.32 6.79 16.35
C ASN A 166 -9.59 6.98 15.52
N GLN A 167 -10.72 7.20 16.18
CA GLN A 167 -12.04 7.35 15.54
C GLN A 167 -12.28 8.77 15.00
N ASN A 168 -11.61 9.77 15.58
CA ASN A 168 -11.74 11.16 15.17
C ASN A 168 -10.79 11.45 13.99
N MET A 169 -11.36 11.55 12.79
CA MET A 169 -10.61 11.80 11.56
C MET A 169 -10.30 13.28 11.37
N PHE A 170 -11.34 14.11 11.25
CA PHE A 170 -11.26 15.56 11.00
C PHE A 170 -12.44 16.28 11.69
N GLU A 171 -12.37 17.62 11.74
CA GLU A 171 -13.33 18.46 12.45
C GLU A 171 -14.76 18.34 11.93
N SER A 172 -15.72 18.51 12.85
CA SER A 172 -17.14 18.57 12.56
C SER A 172 -17.66 17.36 11.78
N ASP A 173 -16.98 16.21 11.90
CA ASP A 173 -17.39 14.93 11.31
C ASP A 173 -18.73 14.48 11.95
N PRO A 174 -19.83 14.37 11.18
CA PRO A 174 -21.12 13.87 11.70
C PRO A 174 -21.01 12.41 12.19
N ARG A 175 -19.95 11.71 11.81
CA ARG A 175 -19.67 10.31 12.10
C ARG A 175 -18.42 10.13 12.98
N ALA A 176 -18.13 11.11 13.85
CA ALA A 176 -16.92 11.13 14.70
C ALA A 176 -16.77 9.92 15.64
N ASP A 177 -17.89 9.30 16.03
CA ASP A 177 -17.92 8.18 16.99
C ASP A 177 -17.91 6.78 16.33
N LEU A 178 -17.90 6.69 14.99
CA LEU A 178 -17.86 5.41 14.27
C LEU A 178 -16.58 4.62 14.59
N GLN A 179 -16.70 3.29 14.71
CA GLN A 179 -15.58 2.38 14.91
C GLN A 179 -14.71 2.24 13.64
N THR A 180 -15.29 2.44 12.46
CA THR A 180 -14.62 2.27 11.17
C THR A 180 -14.58 3.55 10.34
N LEU A 181 -13.71 3.58 9.32
CA LEU A 181 -13.70 4.65 8.31
C LEU A 181 -14.75 4.39 7.21
N VAL A 182 -15.07 3.11 7.00
CA VAL A 182 -15.64 2.64 5.75
C VAL A 182 -17.03 2.04 5.88
N PHE A 183 -17.62 1.86 7.06
CA PHE A 183 -18.97 1.32 7.21
C PHE A 183 -19.82 2.22 8.11
N GLU A 184 -21.11 2.33 7.78
CA GLU A 184 -22.08 3.07 8.59
C GLU A 184 -22.48 2.26 9.83
N GLU A 185 -22.67 2.93 10.96
CA GLU A 185 -22.99 2.31 12.26
C GLU A 185 -24.12 3.04 13.01
N VAL A 186 -24.65 4.13 12.43
CA VAL A 186 -25.76 4.94 12.94
C VAL A 186 -27.10 4.41 12.43
N GLU A 187 -28.12 4.48 13.29
CA GLU A 187 -29.52 4.22 12.95
C GLU A 187 -30.25 5.55 12.81
N GLU A 188 -30.77 5.82 11.61
CA GLU A 188 -31.47 7.06 11.29
C GLU A 188 -33.00 6.91 11.25
N ASP A 189 -33.56 5.70 11.16
CA ASP A 189 -35.02 5.46 11.23
C ASP A 189 -35.52 5.54 12.67
N THR A 190 -35.42 6.75 13.25
CA THR A 190 -35.71 7.01 14.66
C THR A 190 -37.16 6.70 15.04
N ASN A 191 -38.05 6.66 14.04
CA ASN A 191 -39.48 6.44 14.24
C ASN A 191 -39.97 5.06 13.72
N GLY A 192 -39.12 4.29 13.06
CA GLY A 192 -39.35 2.90 12.65
C GLY A 192 -40.33 2.76 11.50
N ASN A 193 -40.44 3.76 10.62
CA ASN A 193 -41.39 3.75 9.51
C ASN A 193 -40.75 3.33 8.16
N GLY A 194 -39.43 3.17 8.12
CA GLY A 194 -38.66 2.79 6.93
C GLY A 194 -38.63 3.85 5.83
N ALA A 195 -38.84 5.12 6.15
CA ALA A 195 -38.77 6.24 5.23
C ALA A 195 -37.87 7.34 5.81
N LEU A 196 -37.04 7.95 4.96
CA LEU A 196 -36.19 9.07 5.34
C LEU A 196 -37.03 10.31 5.62
N ASP A 197 -37.34 10.57 6.89
CA ASP A 197 -38.10 11.75 7.30
C ASP A 197 -37.19 12.99 7.46
N PRO A 198 -37.77 14.20 7.36
CA PRO A 198 -37.00 15.43 7.55
C PRO A 198 -36.27 15.46 8.91
N GLY A 199 -34.95 15.54 8.86
CA GLY A 199 -34.07 15.58 10.04
C GLY A 199 -33.51 14.23 10.48
N GLU A 200 -33.85 13.13 9.78
CA GLU A 200 -33.25 11.81 10.00
C GLU A 200 -31.92 11.63 9.25
N ASP A 201 -31.75 12.28 8.09
CA ASP A 201 -30.49 12.30 7.32
C ASP A 201 -29.43 13.15 8.04
N THR A 202 -28.65 12.53 8.93
CA THR A 202 -27.75 13.24 9.86
C THR A 202 -26.34 13.48 9.31
N ASP A 203 -25.94 12.80 8.23
CA ASP A 203 -24.71 13.08 7.49
C ASP A 203 -24.94 13.68 6.08
N MET A 204 -26.21 13.86 5.69
CA MET A 204 -26.66 14.51 4.46
C MET A 204 -26.18 13.79 3.21
N ASP A 205 -26.34 12.48 3.16
CA ASP A 205 -26.03 11.66 1.97
C ASP A 205 -27.25 11.32 1.10
N GLY A 206 -28.45 11.55 1.63
CA GLY A 206 -29.73 11.32 0.98
C GLY A 206 -30.23 9.87 1.08
N VAL A 207 -29.63 9.05 1.95
CA VAL A 207 -29.99 7.67 2.26
C VAL A 207 -30.54 7.60 3.69
N LEU A 208 -31.38 6.59 3.97
CA LEU A 208 -31.81 6.28 5.32
C LEU A 208 -30.84 5.25 5.90
N ASP A 209 -29.96 5.69 6.79
CA ASP A 209 -28.92 4.83 7.31
C ASP A 209 -29.41 3.84 8.36
N HIS A 210 -28.88 2.63 8.24
CA HIS A 210 -28.99 1.58 9.24
C HIS A 210 -27.59 1.05 9.59
N PRO A 211 -27.34 0.66 10.85
CA PRO A 211 -26.04 0.14 11.25
C PRO A 211 -25.63 -1.07 10.43
N ASN A 212 -24.41 -1.04 9.88
CA ASN A 212 -23.84 -2.15 9.12
C ASN A 212 -23.28 -3.24 10.06
N THR A 213 -24.18 -3.83 10.84
CA THR A 213 -23.91 -4.85 11.84
C THR A 213 -24.69 -6.13 11.54
N LEU A 214 -24.34 -7.22 12.22
CA LEU A 214 -24.93 -8.55 11.96
C LEU A 214 -26.46 -8.59 12.05
N ASP A 215 -27.09 -7.86 12.97
CA ASP A 215 -28.55 -7.80 13.09
C ASP A 215 -29.17 -6.45 12.68
N GLY A 216 -28.35 -5.49 12.23
CA GLY A 216 -28.79 -4.15 11.85
C GLY A 216 -29.02 -3.21 13.04
N THR A 217 -28.48 -3.52 14.22
CA THR A 217 -28.57 -2.66 15.41
C THR A 217 -27.20 -2.11 15.83
N PRO A 218 -27.11 -0.95 16.51
CA PRO A 218 -25.82 -0.33 16.84
C PRO A 218 -24.90 -1.15 17.77
N ASP A 219 -25.48 -2.01 18.62
CA ASP A 219 -24.72 -2.80 19.60
C ASP A 219 -24.25 -4.17 19.07
N SER A 220 -24.61 -4.51 17.83
CA SER A 220 -24.26 -5.80 17.20
C SER A 220 -22.87 -5.79 16.56
N PRO A 221 -22.20 -6.95 16.42
CA PRO A 221 -20.92 -7.04 15.71
C PRO A 221 -20.97 -6.43 14.31
N LEU A 222 -19.92 -5.70 13.94
CA LEU A 222 -19.75 -5.10 12.60
C LEU A 222 -19.74 -6.16 11.50
N LEU A 223 -20.29 -5.81 10.35
CA LEU A 223 -20.43 -6.68 9.20
C LEU A 223 -19.46 -6.29 8.07
N GLU A 224 -18.19 -6.63 8.22
CA GLU A 224 -17.12 -6.15 7.31
C GLU A 224 -17.13 -6.78 5.90
N PHE A 225 -17.94 -7.83 5.70
CA PHE A 225 -18.03 -8.58 4.44
C PHE A 225 -19.35 -8.40 3.71
N TYR A 226 -20.31 -7.70 4.30
CA TYR A 226 -21.60 -7.43 3.68
C TYR A 226 -22.07 -6.03 4.06
N GLU A 227 -22.36 -5.23 3.04
CA GLU A 227 -22.87 -3.88 3.18
C GLU A 227 -24.38 -3.89 2.98
N ARG A 228 -25.13 -3.59 4.05
CA ARG A 228 -26.60 -3.62 4.07
C ARG A 228 -27.24 -2.57 3.19
N GLU A 229 -26.64 -1.38 3.15
CA GLU A 229 -27.13 -0.20 2.42
C GLU A 229 -27.39 -0.52 0.94
N THR A 230 -26.41 -1.13 0.24
CA THR A 230 -26.58 -1.51 -1.18
C THR A 230 -26.74 -3.02 -1.40
N ASN A 231 -26.92 -3.79 -0.33
CA ASN A 231 -26.96 -5.27 -0.37
C ASN A 231 -25.75 -5.88 -1.07
N THR A 232 -24.54 -5.42 -0.73
CA THR A 232 -23.30 -5.81 -1.41
C THR A 232 -22.47 -6.78 -0.57
N LEU A 233 -22.22 -7.97 -1.10
CA LEU A 233 -21.25 -8.91 -0.57
C LEU A 233 -19.83 -8.52 -1.01
N ILE A 234 -18.88 -8.51 -0.08
CA ILE A 234 -17.48 -8.13 -0.26
C ILE A 234 -16.60 -9.32 0.13
N LEU A 235 -15.74 -9.77 -0.78
CA LEU A 235 -14.82 -10.89 -0.61
C LEU A 235 -13.39 -10.38 -0.75
N LYS A 236 -12.51 -10.66 0.21
CA LYS A 236 -11.10 -10.21 0.15
C LYS A 236 -10.16 -11.41 0.04
N PRO A 237 -9.37 -11.57 -1.03
CA PRO A 237 -8.35 -12.63 -1.08
C PRO A 237 -7.38 -12.53 0.09
N ILE A 238 -7.17 -13.61 0.87
CA ILE A 238 -6.18 -13.60 1.96
C ILE A 238 -4.76 -13.91 1.50
N MET A 239 -4.62 -14.33 0.25
CA MET A 239 -3.39 -14.65 -0.46
C MET A 239 -3.43 -13.93 -1.83
N PRO A 240 -2.29 -13.46 -2.36
CA PRO A 240 -2.24 -12.86 -3.68
C PRO A 240 -2.64 -13.89 -4.74
N MET A 241 -3.58 -13.54 -5.62
CA MET A 241 -3.87 -14.36 -6.80
C MET A 241 -2.68 -14.37 -7.77
N ARG A 242 -2.62 -15.32 -8.70
CA ARG A 242 -1.60 -15.31 -9.76
C ARG A 242 -1.93 -14.19 -10.74
N GLU A 243 -0.91 -13.50 -11.23
CA GLU A 243 -1.05 -12.58 -12.37
C GLU A 243 -1.45 -13.30 -13.66
N LYS A 244 -1.95 -12.56 -14.65
CA LYS A 244 -2.31 -13.07 -16.00
C LYS A 244 -3.21 -14.32 -15.96
N THR A 245 -4.05 -14.45 -14.93
CA THR A 245 -4.85 -15.66 -14.66
C THR A 245 -6.32 -15.30 -14.63
N THR A 246 -7.14 -16.09 -15.35
CA THR A 246 -8.60 -15.97 -15.35
C THR A 246 -9.21 -16.82 -14.24
N TYR A 247 -9.93 -16.14 -13.35
CA TYR A 247 -10.67 -16.73 -12.26
C TYR A 247 -12.17 -16.71 -12.55
N ALA A 248 -12.87 -17.76 -12.14
CA ALA A 248 -14.32 -17.81 -12.10
C ALA A 248 -14.79 -17.55 -10.66
N VAL A 249 -15.63 -16.55 -10.46
CA VAL A 249 -16.38 -16.39 -9.22
C VAL A 249 -17.66 -17.18 -9.34
N VAL A 250 -17.96 -18.01 -8.36
CA VAL A 250 -19.08 -18.96 -8.35
C VAL A 250 -19.94 -18.68 -7.13
N LEU A 251 -21.14 -18.16 -7.34
CA LEU A 251 -22.19 -18.14 -6.32
C LEU A 251 -22.93 -19.48 -6.39
N THR A 252 -22.91 -20.24 -5.30
CA THR A 252 -23.65 -21.49 -5.22
C THR A 252 -25.08 -21.22 -4.77
N LYS A 253 -25.98 -22.20 -4.97
CA LYS A 253 -27.35 -22.14 -4.45
C LYS A 253 -27.43 -22.20 -2.92
N ARG A 254 -26.30 -22.35 -2.23
CA ARG A 254 -26.22 -22.28 -0.77
C ARG A 254 -26.24 -20.84 -0.27
N LEU A 255 -25.92 -19.85 -1.11
CA LEU A 255 -26.12 -18.44 -0.79
C LEU A 255 -27.61 -18.12 -0.93
N THR A 256 -28.27 -17.78 0.18
CA THR A 256 -29.74 -17.63 0.25
C THR A 256 -30.16 -16.29 0.84
N SER A 257 -31.43 -15.91 0.63
CA SER A 257 -32.11 -14.90 1.44
C SER A 257 -32.30 -15.36 2.89
N PRO A 258 -32.72 -14.44 3.79
CA PRO A 258 -33.20 -14.80 5.13
C PRO A 258 -34.35 -15.82 5.15
N ASP A 259 -35.15 -15.91 4.09
CA ASP A 259 -36.22 -16.90 3.94
C ASP A 259 -35.72 -18.28 3.43
N GLY A 260 -34.43 -18.40 3.11
CA GLY A 260 -33.81 -19.63 2.63
C GLY A 260 -33.91 -19.84 1.11
N ASP A 261 -34.35 -18.85 0.34
CA ASP A 261 -34.40 -18.93 -1.13
C ASP A 261 -33.02 -18.64 -1.74
N PRO A 262 -32.48 -19.48 -2.63
CA PRO A 262 -31.19 -19.25 -3.28
C PRO A 262 -31.13 -17.97 -4.11
N VAL A 263 -29.96 -17.34 -4.13
CA VAL A 263 -29.68 -16.22 -5.05
C VAL A 263 -29.87 -16.64 -6.52
N ARG A 264 -30.12 -15.66 -7.38
CA ARG A 264 -30.50 -15.89 -8.79
C ARG A 264 -29.62 -15.12 -9.77
N SER A 265 -29.44 -15.72 -10.94
CA SER A 265 -28.83 -15.07 -12.10
C SER A 265 -29.76 -13.99 -12.69
N PRO A 266 -29.22 -12.86 -13.18
CA PRO A 266 -29.99 -11.88 -13.94
C PRO A 266 -30.22 -12.30 -15.40
N PHE A 267 -29.66 -13.43 -15.83
CA PHE A 267 -29.79 -13.96 -17.18
C PHE A 267 -30.61 -15.26 -17.22
N THR A 268 -30.97 -15.71 -18.43
CA THR A 268 -31.63 -17.01 -18.64
C THR A 268 -30.71 -18.20 -18.33
N GLY A 269 -29.39 -17.99 -18.34
CA GLY A 269 -28.38 -18.94 -17.88
C GLY A 269 -27.67 -18.47 -16.61
N ILE A 270 -26.82 -19.33 -16.04
CA ILE A 270 -26.04 -19.02 -14.83
C ILE A 270 -24.87 -18.05 -15.06
N ASN A 271 -24.65 -17.60 -16.30
CA ASN A 271 -23.57 -16.67 -16.66
C ASN A 271 -23.97 -15.81 -17.86
N HIS A 272 -23.28 -14.67 -18.05
CA HIS A 272 -23.40 -13.90 -19.29
C HIS A 272 -22.76 -14.69 -20.45
N THR A 273 -23.45 -14.75 -21.60
CA THR A 273 -23.04 -15.57 -22.76
C THR A 273 -21.64 -15.23 -23.29
N GLY A 274 -21.24 -13.96 -23.19
CA GLY A 274 -19.90 -13.49 -23.57
C GLY A 274 -18.74 -14.03 -22.71
N GLN A 275 -19.02 -14.73 -21.61
CA GLN A 275 -18.01 -15.32 -20.72
C GLN A 275 -18.01 -16.87 -20.75
N THR A 276 -18.93 -17.50 -21.48
CA THR A 276 -19.08 -18.97 -21.48
C THR A 276 -17.78 -19.68 -21.89
N ASP A 277 -17.07 -19.16 -22.90
CA ASP A 277 -15.83 -19.79 -23.40
C ASP A 277 -14.73 -19.81 -22.33
N ALA A 278 -14.55 -18.71 -21.59
CA ALA A 278 -13.58 -18.63 -20.50
C ALA A 278 -13.98 -19.54 -19.32
N LEU A 279 -15.28 -19.77 -19.12
CA LEU A 279 -15.82 -20.64 -18.08
C LEU A 279 -15.84 -22.13 -18.47
N ALA A 280 -15.44 -22.50 -19.68
CA ALA A 280 -15.53 -23.88 -20.17
C ALA A 280 -14.85 -24.93 -19.26
N PRO A 281 -13.74 -24.64 -18.54
CA PRO A 281 -13.14 -25.59 -17.60
C PRO A 281 -13.92 -25.79 -16.29
N LEU A 282 -14.75 -24.81 -15.90
CA LEU A 282 -15.41 -24.76 -14.58
C LEU A 282 -16.21 -26.03 -14.24
N PRO A 283 -17.03 -26.64 -15.13
CA PRO A 283 -17.76 -27.87 -14.81
C PRO A 283 -16.86 -29.05 -14.39
N GLY A 284 -15.61 -29.08 -14.86
CA GLY A 284 -14.61 -30.05 -14.41
C GLY A 284 -14.07 -29.70 -13.02
N CYS A 285 -13.77 -28.42 -12.79
CA CYS A 285 -13.23 -27.93 -11.52
C CYS A 285 -14.20 -28.07 -10.35
N LEU A 286 -15.50 -27.82 -10.56
CA LEU A 286 -16.53 -27.90 -9.50
C LEU A 286 -16.55 -29.26 -8.78
N LYS A 287 -16.23 -30.35 -9.49
CA LYS A 287 -16.21 -31.71 -8.92
C LYS A 287 -15.19 -31.88 -7.80
N ARG A 288 -14.11 -31.08 -7.78
CA ARG A 288 -13.11 -31.08 -6.71
C ARG A 288 -13.71 -30.66 -5.37
N TYR A 289 -14.76 -29.84 -5.42
CA TYR A 289 -15.45 -29.26 -4.27
C TYR A 289 -16.81 -29.92 -4.01
N GLY A 290 -17.06 -31.10 -4.62
CA GLY A 290 -18.34 -31.81 -4.46
C GLY A 290 -19.52 -31.14 -5.18
N LEU A 291 -19.27 -30.17 -6.05
CA LEU A 291 -20.29 -29.40 -6.77
C LEU A 291 -20.44 -29.87 -8.22
N GLY A 292 -21.64 -29.70 -8.76
CA GLY A 292 -21.93 -29.74 -10.19
C GLY A 292 -22.46 -28.40 -10.70
N VAL A 293 -22.61 -28.27 -12.02
CA VAL A 293 -23.20 -27.08 -12.65
C VAL A 293 -24.61 -26.79 -12.12
N GLY A 294 -25.35 -27.84 -11.73
CA GLY A 294 -26.67 -27.70 -11.14
C GLY A 294 -26.70 -27.04 -9.75
N ASP A 295 -25.57 -26.94 -9.08
CA ASP A 295 -25.43 -26.31 -7.76
C ASP A 295 -25.04 -24.81 -7.86
N VAL A 296 -24.69 -24.34 -9.06
CA VAL A 296 -24.34 -22.95 -9.31
C VAL A 296 -25.61 -22.11 -9.50
N ALA A 297 -25.67 -20.98 -8.80
CA ALA A 297 -26.72 -19.97 -8.97
C ALA A 297 -26.33 -18.92 -10.01
N PHE A 298 -25.10 -18.42 -9.93
CA PHE A 298 -24.52 -17.45 -10.87
C PHE A 298 -22.99 -17.54 -10.89
N THR A 299 -22.37 -17.27 -12.03
CA THR A 299 -20.92 -17.23 -12.17
C THR A 299 -20.47 -16.26 -13.27
N TRP A 300 -19.32 -15.62 -13.04
CA TRP A 300 -18.65 -14.73 -14.00
C TRP A 300 -17.14 -14.91 -13.91
N THR A 301 -16.40 -14.33 -14.87
CA THR A 301 -14.93 -14.35 -14.86
C THR A 301 -14.34 -12.97 -14.63
N PHE A 302 -13.13 -12.95 -14.08
CA PHE A 302 -12.21 -11.83 -14.19
C PHE A 302 -10.79 -12.33 -14.43
N THR A 303 -9.98 -11.55 -15.14
CA THR A 303 -8.58 -11.86 -15.41
C THR A 303 -7.67 -10.88 -14.68
N THR A 304 -6.74 -11.37 -13.87
CA THR A 304 -5.77 -10.56 -13.14
C THR A 304 -4.75 -9.92 -14.09
N GLN A 305 -4.29 -8.72 -13.74
CA GLN A 305 -3.26 -8.00 -14.50
C GLN A 305 -1.91 -8.72 -14.46
N SER A 306 -1.03 -8.33 -15.38
CA SER A 306 0.40 -8.60 -15.29
C SER A 306 1.05 -7.62 -14.31
N ILE A 307 1.84 -8.15 -13.38
CA ILE A 307 2.61 -7.38 -12.41
C ILE A 307 4.12 -7.51 -12.65
N THR A 308 4.58 -8.61 -13.25
CA THR A 308 6.02 -8.88 -13.44
C THR A 308 6.61 -8.27 -14.69
N ASP A 309 5.83 -8.14 -15.76
CA ASP A 309 6.38 -7.88 -17.11
C ASP A 309 7.15 -6.56 -17.19
N ASP A 310 6.72 -5.54 -16.46
CA ASP A 310 7.39 -4.25 -16.44
C ASP A 310 8.75 -4.33 -15.72
N PHE A 311 8.85 -5.03 -14.59
CA PHE A 311 10.15 -5.25 -13.93
C PHE A 311 11.08 -6.14 -14.76
N ILE A 312 10.54 -7.17 -15.43
CA ILE A 312 11.32 -7.98 -16.38
C ILE A 312 11.89 -7.08 -17.48
N THR A 313 11.04 -6.25 -18.09
CA THR A 313 11.43 -5.36 -19.18
C THR A 313 12.48 -4.34 -18.74
N VAL A 314 12.31 -3.72 -17.57
CA VAL A 314 13.26 -2.73 -17.04
C VAL A 314 14.59 -3.38 -16.64
N ARG A 315 14.55 -4.49 -15.88
CA ARG A 315 15.79 -5.19 -15.48
C ARG A 315 16.53 -5.73 -16.70
N ASP A 316 15.85 -6.39 -17.63
CA ASP A 316 16.47 -6.83 -18.88
C ASP A 316 17.11 -5.67 -19.64
N GLY A 317 16.42 -4.51 -19.69
CA GLY A 317 16.96 -3.28 -20.25
C GLY A 317 18.27 -2.85 -19.60
N LEU A 318 18.36 -2.86 -18.26
CA LEU A 318 19.59 -2.52 -17.53
C LEU A 318 20.74 -3.47 -17.91
N TYR A 319 20.45 -4.71 -18.31
CA TYR A 319 21.45 -5.68 -18.76
C TYR A 319 21.61 -5.74 -20.29
N GLY A 320 21.02 -4.80 -21.04
CA GLY A 320 21.19 -4.67 -22.49
C GLY A 320 20.33 -5.65 -23.30
N ILE A 321 19.23 -6.14 -22.72
CA ILE A 321 18.32 -7.13 -23.28
C ILE A 321 16.95 -6.49 -23.54
N GLY A 322 16.26 -6.94 -24.59
CA GLY A 322 14.86 -6.58 -24.83
C GLY A 322 14.64 -5.15 -25.34
N PRO A 323 13.38 -4.65 -25.28
CA PRO A 323 12.99 -3.36 -25.86
C PRO A 323 13.69 -2.14 -25.25
N LEU A 324 14.14 -2.25 -24.00
CA LEU A 324 14.83 -1.18 -23.28
C LEU A 324 16.37 -1.34 -23.28
N ALA A 325 16.96 -2.18 -24.14
CA ALA A 325 18.39 -2.48 -24.13
C ALA A 325 19.33 -1.25 -24.20
N SER A 326 18.88 -0.09 -24.72
CA SER A 326 19.69 1.14 -24.75
C SER A 326 20.00 1.67 -23.34
N ILE A 327 19.12 1.43 -22.35
CA ILE A 327 19.31 1.96 -20.99
C ILE A 327 20.58 1.41 -20.34
N ALA A 328 21.04 0.19 -20.70
CA ALA A 328 22.31 -0.34 -20.20
C ALA A 328 23.51 0.54 -20.56
N THR A 329 23.45 1.23 -21.71
CA THR A 329 24.50 2.15 -22.20
C THR A 329 24.28 3.56 -21.67
N ASP A 330 23.02 4.02 -21.63
CA ASP A 330 22.66 5.36 -21.15
C ASP A 330 22.86 5.50 -19.62
N PHE A 331 22.73 4.38 -18.91
CA PHE A 331 22.87 4.24 -17.45
C PHE A 331 23.87 3.12 -17.13
N PRO A 332 25.19 3.36 -17.30
CA PRO A 332 26.20 2.35 -17.05
C PRO A 332 26.23 1.92 -15.57
N ALA A 333 26.67 0.69 -15.31
CA ALA A 333 26.86 0.13 -13.97
C ALA A 333 28.11 0.71 -13.30
N SER A 334 28.07 1.98 -12.93
CA SER A 334 29.19 2.72 -12.36
C SER A 334 28.71 3.78 -11.38
N VAL A 335 29.48 4.02 -10.32
CA VAL A 335 29.38 5.25 -9.54
C VAL A 335 29.69 6.41 -10.48
N THR A 336 28.83 7.43 -10.50
CA THR A 336 28.96 8.57 -11.42
C THR A 336 29.70 9.74 -10.79
N GLY A 337 29.78 9.79 -9.45
CA GLY A 337 30.66 10.72 -8.74
C GLY A 337 30.97 10.29 -7.31
N LEU A 338 32.20 10.56 -6.86
CA LEU A 338 32.60 10.49 -5.44
C LEU A 338 32.87 11.89 -4.91
N ARG A 339 32.30 12.18 -3.73
CA ARG A 339 32.46 13.48 -3.06
C ARG A 339 33.82 13.54 -2.37
N ASP A 340 34.44 14.71 -2.40
CA ASP A 340 35.49 15.05 -1.44
C ASP A 340 34.81 15.25 -0.08
N VAL A 341 34.80 14.22 0.74
CA VAL A 341 34.10 14.19 2.03
C VAL A 341 34.93 14.80 3.16
N ARG A 342 36.23 14.95 2.93
CA ARG A 342 37.18 15.53 3.89
C ARG A 342 37.92 16.72 3.27
N ASP A 343 38.11 17.77 4.05
CA ASP A 343 38.82 18.97 3.64
C ASP A 343 40.31 18.66 3.39
N ASP A 344 40.87 19.28 2.36
CA ASP A 344 42.32 19.21 2.11
C ASP A 344 43.12 19.80 3.26
N GLY A 345 44.16 19.08 3.70
CA GLY A 345 44.97 19.54 4.81
C GLY A 345 46.26 18.74 5.02
N PRO A 346 47.15 19.23 5.91
CA PRO A 346 48.39 18.52 6.23
C PRO A 346 48.10 17.13 6.79
N GLY A 347 48.53 16.08 6.09
CA GLY A 347 48.36 14.68 6.50
C GLY A 347 47.12 13.98 5.92
N VAL A 348 46.24 14.71 5.23
CA VAL A 348 45.14 14.12 4.44
C VAL A 348 45.70 13.63 3.11
N THR A 349 45.66 12.32 2.89
CA THR A 349 46.17 11.68 1.66
C THR A 349 45.06 11.20 0.73
N ASN A 350 43.82 11.11 1.23
CA ASN A 350 42.64 10.72 0.47
C ASN A 350 41.46 11.54 1.00
N THR A 351 40.85 12.38 0.15
CA THR A 351 39.70 13.23 0.49
C THR A 351 38.36 12.51 0.30
N LYS A 352 38.36 11.33 -0.34
CA LYS A 352 37.14 10.57 -0.71
C LYS A 352 36.60 9.69 0.40
N ILE A 353 37.36 9.53 1.49
CA ILE A 353 36.94 8.75 2.66
C ILE A 353 37.11 9.59 3.94
N VAL A 354 36.28 9.30 4.94
CA VAL A 354 36.50 9.74 6.32
C VAL A 354 36.87 8.51 7.16
N PRO A 355 38.10 8.43 7.70
CA PRO A 355 38.50 7.34 8.59
C PRO A 355 37.58 7.20 9.80
N GLY A 356 37.33 5.99 10.25
CA GLY A 356 36.38 5.68 11.34
C GLY A 356 36.69 6.41 12.64
N ASP A 357 37.97 6.54 12.99
CA ASP A 357 38.40 7.26 14.20
C ASP A 357 38.10 8.77 14.12
N GLU A 358 38.13 9.36 12.92
CA GLU A 358 37.72 10.76 12.67
C GLU A 358 36.19 10.88 12.68
N PHE A 359 35.50 9.93 12.05
CA PHE A 359 34.04 9.88 12.00
C PHE A 359 33.41 9.72 13.40
N LEU A 360 34.05 8.98 14.31
CA LEU A 360 33.55 8.73 15.67
C LEU A 360 33.26 10.02 16.45
N GLY A 361 34.12 11.04 16.29
CA GLY A 361 33.94 12.35 16.91
C GLY A 361 32.66 13.04 16.43
N LEU A 362 32.46 13.09 15.12
CA LEU A 362 31.26 13.63 14.50
C LEU A 362 30.00 12.82 14.90
N ALA A 363 30.05 11.49 14.79
CA ALA A 363 28.92 10.62 15.08
C ALA A 363 28.45 10.74 16.54
N THR A 364 29.39 10.89 17.47
CA THR A 364 29.08 11.12 18.90
C THR A 364 28.42 12.48 19.13
N GLU A 365 28.92 13.54 18.47
CA GLU A 365 28.33 14.88 18.58
C GLU A 365 26.92 14.92 17.96
N LEU A 366 26.74 14.32 16.78
CA LEU A 366 25.42 14.18 16.14
C LEU A 366 24.45 13.38 17.01
N SER A 367 24.89 12.27 17.59
CA SER A 367 24.06 11.44 18.47
C SER A 367 23.68 12.15 19.78
N THR A 368 24.52 13.08 20.26
CA THR A 368 24.21 13.92 21.42
C THR A 368 23.15 14.97 21.07
N LEU A 369 23.25 15.58 19.88
CA LEU A 369 22.29 16.56 19.38
C LEU A 369 20.91 15.94 19.12
N THR A 370 20.84 14.66 18.79
CA THR A 370 19.57 13.93 18.59
C THR A 370 18.96 13.37 19.88
N GLY A 371 19.59 13.59 21.04
CA GLY A 371 18.96 13.37 22.36
C GLY A 371 19.09 11.97 22.96
N SER A 372 20.01 11.13 22.48
CA SER A 372 20.26 9.79 23.04
C SER A 372 20.72 9.87 24.51
N SER A 373 20.32 8.90 25.33
CA SER A 373 20.76 8.81 26.73
C SER A 373 22.24 8.40 26.84
N GLY A 374 22.88 8.65 27.99
CA GLY A 374 24.31 8.35 28.18
C GLY A 374 24.69 6.87 27.99
N ALA A 375 23.82 5.94 28.39
CA ALA A 375 24.07 4.50 28.24
C ALA A 375 23.83 4.00 26.81
N GLU A 376 22.81 4.52 26.12
CA GLU A 376 22.58 4.24 24.69
C GLU A 376 23.75 4.76 23.84
N LEU A 377 24.24 5.97 24.15
CA LEU A 377 25.41 6.56 23.50
C LEU A 377 26.67 5.70 23.66
N GLU A 378 26.92 5.13 24.84
CA GLU A 378 28.08 4.25 25.05
C GLU A 378 28.05 3.02 24.13
N ILE A 379 26.89 2.36 23.99
CA ILE A 379 26.75 1.22 23.08
C ILE A 379 26.92 1.67 21.63
N ILE A 380 26.18 2.70 21.19
CA ILE A 380 26.21 3.19 19.81
C ILE A 380 27.63 3.62 19.41
N THR A 381 28.30 4.42 20.25
CA THR A 381 29.68 4.87 20.03
C THR A 381 30.66 3.69 20.02
N ALA A 382 30.50 2.69 20.89
CA ALA A 382 31.34 1.48 20.86
C ALA A 382 31.18 0.71 19.54
N GLN A 383 29.95 0.60 19.02
CA GLN A 383 29.69 -0.07 17.74
C GLN A 383 30.29 0.69 16.54
N PHE A 384 30.33 2.03 16.56
CA PHE A 384 31.01 2.79 15.51
C PHE A 384 32.52 2.52 15.43
N GLY A 385 33.13 1.99 16.50
CA GLY A 385 34.52 1.55 16.49
C GLY A 385 34.84 0.46 15.45
N PHE A 386 33.82 -0.27 14.97
CA PHE A 386 33.96 -1.28 13.92
C PHE A 386 34.02 -0.70 12.49
N ILE A 387 33.69 0.57 12.31
CA ILE A 387 33.73 1.23 10.99
C ILE A 387 35.18 1.61 10.68
N ASP A 388 35.66 1.21 9.51
CA ASP A 388 37.01 1.56 9.02
C ASP A 388 37.02 2.94 8.38
N PHE A 389 36.05 3.21 7.52
CA PHE A 389 35.81 4.53 6.95
C PHE A 389 34.39 4.67 6.38
N VAL A 390 34.00 5.92 6.10
CA VAL A 390 32.75 6.25 5.42
C VAL A 390 32.99 6.97 4.09
N VAL A 391 32.07 6.78 3.14
CA VAL A 391 32.11 7.32 1.77
C VAL A 391 30.76 7.94 1.42
N SER A 392 30.77 9.03 0.67
CA SER A 392 29.56 9.57 0.04
C SER A 392 29.80 9.81 -1.46
N GLY A 393 28.77 9.51 -2.26
CA GLY A 393 28.82 9.64 -3.70
C GLY A 393 27.42 9.56 -4.31
N GLU A 394 27.37 9.36 -5.62
CA GLU A 394 26.12 9.24 -6.35
C GLU A 394 26.22 8.20 -7.48
N PHE A 395 25.09 7.54 -7.72
CA PHE A 395 24.82 6.80 -8.95
C PHE A 395 23.95 7.66 -9.88
N THR A 396 23.87 7.29 -11.15
CA THR A 396 22.82 7.78 -12.04
C THR A 396 21.86 6.63 -12.34
N SER A 397 20.58 6.82 -12.01
CA SER A 397 19.50 5.85 -12.22
C SER A 397 18.52 6.33 -13.29
N PRO A 398 17.94 5.43 -14.12
CA PRO A 398 16.85 5.77 -15.02
C PRO A 398 15.55 6.01 -14.26
N GLN A 399 14.94 7.18 -14.46
CA GLN A 399 13.64 7.58 -13.91
C GLN A 399 12.56 7.46 -14.98
N PHE A 400 11.52 6.64 -14.72
CA PHE A 400 10.50 6.28 -15.71
C PHE A 400 9.23 7.13 -15.68
N PHE A 401 9.11 8.08 -14.76
CA PHE A 401 8.04 9.07 -14.76
C PHE A 401 8.57 10.50 -14.91
N PRO A 402 7.84 11.40 -15.60
CA PRO A 402 8.21 12.80 -15.70
C PRO A 402 7.94 13.53 -14.38
N ARG A 403 8.76 14.54 -14.05
CA ARG A 403 8.49 15.50 -12.96
C ARG A 403 7.86 16.77 -13.51
N ASP A 404 8.41 17.28 -14.60
CA ASP A 404 8.03 18.55 -15.19
C ASP A 404 7.62 18.35 -16.66
N ASP A 405 6.80 19.25 -17.18
CA ASP A 405 6.43 19.29 -18.58
C ASP A 405 7.59 19.80 -19.47
N ALA A 406 7.38 19.83 -20.79
CA ALA A 406 8.39 20.29 -21.74
C ALA A 406 8.82 21.76 -21.57
N SER A 407 8.06 22.57 -20.79
CA SER A 407 8.41 23.95 -20.45
C SER A 407 9.15 24.08 -19.12
N GLY A 408 9.34 22.98 -18.38
CA GLY A 408 9.93 22.94 -17.05
C GLY A 408 8.94 23.26 -15.93
N LYS A 409 7.63 23.24 -16.20
CA LYS A 409 6.60 23.40 -15.17
C LYS A 409 6.32 22.05 -14.51
N ARG A 410 6.31 22.01 -13.17
CA ARG A 410 5.91 20.85 -12.39
C ARG A 410 4.55 20.30 -12.82
N LEU A 411 4.51 19.01 -13.12
CA LEU A 411 3.28 18.27 -13.42
C LEU A 411 2.52 17.97 -12.12
N PRO A 412 1.18 17.88 -12.15
CA PRO A 412 0.43 17.34 -11.03
C PRO A 412 0.78 15.86 -10.81
N LEU A 413 0.70 15.36 -9.57
CA LEU A 413 1.14 14.00 -9.23
C LEU A 413 0.42 12.91 -10.03
N TYR A 414 -0.86 13.10 -10.39
CA TYR A 414 -1.60 12.16 -11.25
C TYR A 414 -1.10 12.09 -12.71
N GLU A 415 -0.17 12.96 -13.13
CA GLU A 415 0.53 12.89 -14.42
C GLU A 415 1.98 12.40 -14.28
N GLN A 416 2.48 12.23 -13.06
CA GLN A 416 3.82 11.71 -12.76
C GLN A 416 3.79 10.19 -12.59
N VAL A 417 3.43 9.49 -13.67
CA VAL A 417 3.28 8.03 -13.73
C VAL A 417 4.26 7.41 -14.71
N TRP A 418 4.59 6.12 -14.52
CA TRP A 418 5.53 5.41 -15.38
C TRP A 418 5.09 5.37 -16.84
N ASP A 419 6.03 5.68 -17.73
CA ASP A 419 5.89 5.49 -19.17
C ASP A 419 7.14 4.82 -19.75
N LEU A 420 7.08 3.48 -19.88
CA LEU A 420 8.16 2.69 -20.47
C LEU A 420 8.30 2.89 -21.99
N ALA A 421 7.36 3.57 -22.65
CA ALA A 421 7.49 3.93 -24.07
C ALA A 421 8.26 5.24 -24.27
N ALA A 422 8.38 6.06 -23.24
CA ALA A 422 9.19 7.27 -23.24
C ALA A 422 10.64 6.96 -22.82
N PRO A 423 11.63 7.70 -23.35
CA PRO A 423 13.00 7.62 -22.83
C PRO A 423 13.04 8.01 -21.34
N PRO A 424 13.68 7.21 -20.47
CA PRO A 424 13.79 7.56 -19.06
C PRO A 424 14.67 8.80 -18.88
N ARG A 425 14.37 9.59 -17.83
CA ARG A 425 15.20 10.72 -17.43
C ARG A 425 16.36 10.22 -16.57
N ALA A 426 17.52 10.86 -16.68
CA ALA A 426 18.59 10.64 -15.72
C ALA A 426 18.32 11.32 -14.37
N GLU A 427 18.49 10.57 -13.28
CA GLU A 427 18.37 11.08 -11.92
C GLU A 427 19.57 10.66 -11.07
N ALA A 428 20.11 11.62 -10.32
CA ALA A 428 21.17 11.35 -9.37
C ALA A 428 20.59 10.63 -8.15
N LEU A 429 21.27 9.57 -7.73
CA LEU A 429 20.93 8.75 -6.58
C LEU A 429 22.06 8.86 -5.56
N PRO A 430 21.98 9.82 -4.61
CA PRO A 430 23.03 10.00 -3.61
C PRO A 430 23.03 8.84 -2.61
N PHE A 431 24.23 8.44 -2.18
CA PHE A 431 24.41 7.36 -1.21
C PHE A 431 25.37 7.75 -0.08
N TRP A 432 25.25 7.02 1.03
CA TRP A 432 26.17 7.03 2.16
C TRP A 432 26.57 5.59 2.50
N LEU A 433 27.86 5.30 2.41
CA LEU A 433 28.42 3.97 2.60
C LEU A 433 29.31 3.95 3.85
N PHE A 434 29.12 2.94 4.69
CA PHE A 434 29.91 2.65 5.88
C PHE A 434 30.64 1.33 5.67
N VAL A 435 31.97 1.34 5.71
CA VAL A 435 32.80 0.17 5.39
C VAL A 435 33.43 -0.40 6.67
N PRO A 436 33.34 -1.71 6.95
CA PRO A 436 33.79 -2.32 8.21
C PRO A 436 35.30 -2.55 8.27
N LYS A 437 35.89 -2.58 9.48
CA LYS A 437 37.30 -2.98 9.70
C LYS A 437 37.51 -4.48 9.49
N GLY A 438 38.78 -4.89 9.39
CA GLY A 438 39.18 -6.31 9.44
C GLY A 438 38.79 -7.13 8.21
N ARG A 439 38.54 -6.47 7.08
CA ARG A 439 38.18 -7.10 5.81
C ARG A 439 39.34 -7.95 5.27
N SER A 440 39.04 -9.13 4.72
CA SER A 440 40.01 -9.96 3.99
C SER A 440 39.84 -9.90 2.46
N GLY A 441 38.91 -9.07 2.00
CA GLY A 441 38.44 -8.89 0.63
C GLY A 441 37.21 -7.97 0.64
N PRO A 442 36.45 -7.87 -0.46
CA PRO A 442 35.24 -7.05 -0.49
C PRO A 442 34.26 -7.46 0.60
N ALA A 443 33.81 -6.50 1.41
CA ALA A 443 32.81 -6.74 2.44
C ALA A 443 31.42 -7.02 1.80
N PRO A 444 30.61 -7.92 2.41
CA PRO A 444 29.19 -7.99 2.15
C PRO A 444 28.53 -6.61 2.30
N VAL A 445 27.45 -6.36 1.56
CA VAL A 445 26.73 -5.08 1.61
C VAL A 445 25.29 -5.28 2.05
N ALA A 446 24.85 -4.56 3.08
CA ALA A 446 23.45 -4.35 3.42
C ALA A 446 22.98 -3.04 2.80
N LEU A 447 22.05 -3.12 1.86
CA LEU A 447 21.33 -1.97 1.33
C LEU A 447 20.31 -1.54 2.38
N PHE A 448 20.42 -0.30 2.84
CA PHE A 448 19.51 0.27 3.82
C PHE A 448 18.49 1.17 3.11
N ILE A 449 17.20 0.83 3.23
CA ILE A 449 16.09 1.64 2.74
C ILE A 449 15.43 2.34 3.93
N HIS A 450 15.36 3.67 3.89
CA HIS A 450 14.86 4.50 4.99
C HIS A 450 13.33 4.51 5.13
N GLY A 451 12.84 5.05 6.24
CA GLY A 451 11.40 5.21 6.50
C GLY A 451 10.78 6.38 5.71
N HIS A 452 9.45 6.49 5.76
CA HIS A 452 8.74 7.63 5.16
C HIS A 452 9.05 8.91 5.93
N GLY A 453 9.33 10.01 5.21
CA GLY A 453 9.84 11.26 5.81
C GLY A 453 11.33 11.22 6.17
N GLY A 454 11.95 10.04 6.13
CA GLY A 454 13.34 9.81 6.47
C GLY A 454 14.32 10.17 5.36
N SER A 455 15.57 9.75 5.52
CA SER A 455 16.63 9.92 4.52
C SER A 455 17.70 8.85 4.71
N LYS A 456 18.75 8.85 3.88
CA LYS A 456 19.90 7.94 4.06
C LYS A 456 20.59 8.03 5.43
N PHE A 457 20.32 9.07 6.24
CA PHE A 457 20.78 9.16 7.63
C PHE A 457 20.22 8.07 8.54
N ASP A 458 19.04 7.54 8.22
CA ASP A 458 18.38 6.49 9.01
C ASP A 458 19.18 5.18 9.03
N ALA A 459 20.19 5.03 8.17
CA ALA A 459 21.12 3.91 8.20
C ALA A 459 22.09 3.94 9.38
N LEU A 460 22.35 5.13 9.95
CA LEU A 460 23.39 5.35 10.96
C LEU A 460 23.24 4.45 12.22
N PRO A 461 22.04 4.28 12.81
CA PRO A 461 21.87 3.41 13.98
C PRO A 461 22.23 1.93 13.72
N PHE A 462 22.17 1.47 12.47
CA PHE A 462 22.47 0.09 12.08
C PHE A 462 23.92 -0.07 11.60
N ALA A 463 24.53 0.98 11.08
CA ALA A 463 25.83 0.92 10.40
C ALA A 463 26.96 0.37 11.29
N GLY A 464 27.09 0.86 12.53
CA GLY A 464 28.12 0.39 13.46
C GLY A 464 27.94 -1.08 13.84
N LEU A 465 26.70 -1.48 14.13
CA LEU A 465 26.36 -2.85 14.47
C LEU A 465 26.69 -3.80 13.31
N LEU A 466 26.18 -3.50 12.11
CA LEU A 466 26.41 -4.32 10.92
C LEU A 466 27.90 -4.37 10.56
N ALA A 467 28.64 -3.28 10.80
CA ALA A 467 30.08 -3.27 10.63
C ALA A 467 30.80 -4.23 11.60
N GLY A 468 30.30 -4.38 12.83
CA GLY A 468 30.77 -5.41 13.77
C GLY A 468 30.66 -6.81 13.17
N TYR A 469 29.57 -7.12 12.48
CA TYR A 469 29.38 -8.37 11.75
C TYR A 469 30.15 -8.45 10.42
N GLY A 470 30.99 -7.48 10.11
CA GLY A 470 31.79 -7.42 8.88
C GLY A 470 30.99 -7.00 7.64
N ILE A 471 29.81 -6.38 7.82
CA ILE A 471 28.92 -5.98 6.73
C ILE A 471 29.03 -4.47 6.52
N ALA A 472 29.23 -4.05 5.26
CA ALA A 472 29.12 -2.65 4.88
C ALA A 472 27.66 -2.24 4.76
N THR A 473 27.32 -1.02 5.20
CA THR A 473 25.94 -0.50 5.10
C THR A 473 25.89 0.60 4.06
N LEU A 474 24.98 0.51 3.08
CA LEU A 474 24.76 1.54 2.06
C LEU A 474 23.34 2.10 2.17
N GLY A 475 23.20 3.32 2.66
CA GLY A 475 21.95 4.08 2.62
C GLY A 475 21.85 4.93 1.36
N PHE A 476 20.66 5.05 0.78
CA PHE A 476 20.38 5.87 -0.40
C PHE A 476 19.01 6.55 -0.28
N GLU A 477 18.73 7.56 -1.13
CA GLU A 477 17.45 8.27 -1.13
C GLU A 477 16.44 7.65 -2.10
N ALA A 478 15.28 7.22 -1.59
CA ALA A 478 14.14 6.88 -2.41
C ALA A 478 13.61 8.12 -3.19
N PRO A 479 12.77 7.96 -4.22
CA PRO A 479 12.13 9.09 -4.91
C PRO A 479 11.51 10.08 -3.93
N GLY A 480 11.80 11.37 -4.13
CA GLY A 480 11.24 12.45 -3.31
C GLY A 480 11.82 12.56 -1.88
N HIS A 481 12.82 11.76 -1.49
CA HIS A 481 13.37 11.79 -0.12
C HIS A 481 14.73 12.47 0.00
N GLY A 482 15.02 12.99 1.19
CA GLY A 482 16.24 13.71 1.52
C GLY A 482 16.17 14.33 2.91
N VAL A 483 17.20 15.07 3.31
CA VAL A 483 17.18 15.77 4.60
C VAL A 483 16.22 16.95 4.53
N SER A 484 15.18 16.91 5.37
CA SER A 484 14.17 17.95 5.52
C SER A 484 14.40 18.70 6.83
N LEU A 485 15.09 19.84 6.78
CA LEU A 485 15.36 20.69 7.94
C LEU A 485 15.31 22.18 7.55
N PRO A 486 14.90 23.08 8.48
CA PRO A 486 14.97 24.51 8.26
C PRO A 486 16.40 25.00 7.94
N ALA A 487 16.50 26.07 7.16
CA ALA A 487 17.78 26.60 6.69
C ALA A 487 18.77 26.92 7.82
N GLU A 488 18.29 27.46 8.95
CA GLU A 488 19.13 27.73 10.11
C GLU A 488 19.69 26.46 10.77
N GLN A 489 18.92 25.37 10.78
CA GLN A 489 19.36 24.08 11.32
C GLN A 489 20.35 23.42 10.38
N LEU A 490 20.09 23.45 9.07
CA LEU A 490 21.03 23.00 8.05
C LEU A 490 22.37 23.76 8.15
N ALA A 491 22.32 25.08 8.36
CA ALA A 491 23.52 25.90 8.55
C ALA A 491 24.29 25.50 9.82
N LEU A 492 23.59 25.19 10.92
CA LEU A 492 24.22 24.71 12.15
C LEU A 492 24.88 23.33 11.95
N ILE A 493 24.18 22.40 11.29
CA ILE A 493 24.72 21.07 10.98
C ILE A 493 25.97 21.21 10.11
N ARG A 494 25.93 22.04 9.07
CA ARG A 494 27.09 22.33 8.22
C ARG A 494 28.27 22.84 9.05
N LEU A 495 28.04 23.76 9.98
CA LEU A 495 29.09 24.28 10.86
C LEU A 495 29.70 23.19 11.76
N VAL A 496 28.90 22.24 12.26
CA VAL A 496 29.41 21.09 13.03
C VAL A 496 30.34 20.26 12.16
N PHE A 497 29.91 19.87 10.95
CA PHE A 497 30.74 19.11 10.02
C PHE A 497 32.02 19.85 9.63
N GLU A 498 31.94 21.14 9.31
CA GLU A 498 33.09 22.01 9.04
C GLU A 498 34.06 22.07 10.24
N GLY A 499 33.54 22.08 11.47
CA GLY A 499 34.34 22.03 12.70
C GLY A 499 35.20 20.77 12.83
N HIS A 500 34.77 19.66 12.21
CA HIS A 500 35.52 18.41 12.11
C HIS A 500 36.35 18.29 10.81
N GLY A 501 36.35 19.32 9.95
CA GLY A 501 37.02 19.27 8.64
C GLY A 501 36.30 18.40 7.60
N LEU A 502 34.98 18.23 7.77
CA LEU A 502 34.11 17.33 6.98
C LEU A 502 33.03 18.11 6.23
N GLY A 503 33.29 19.36 5.83
CA GLY A 503 32.32 20.21 5.13
C GLY A 503 31.79 19.56 3.84
N GLY A 504 32.68 18.91 3.08
CA GLY A 504 32.29 18.19 1.87
C GLY A 504 31.43 16.93 2.13
N LEU A 505 31.57 16.28 3.30
CA LEU A 505 30.64 15.23 3.71
C LEU A 505 29.24 15.82 3.96
N ALA A 506 29.15 16.98 4.60
CA ALA A 506 27.87 17.65 4.81
C ALA A 506 27.17 17.97 3.47
N ASP A 507 27.92 18.45 2.47
CA ASP A 507 27.37 18.70 1.13
C ASP A 507 26.81 17.44 0.49
N GLY A 508 27.52 16.31 0.58
CA GLY A 508 27.05 15.03 0.04
C GLY A 508 25.81 14.50 0.77
N LEU A 509 25.80 14.58 2.11
CA LEU A 509 24.71 14.01 2.90
C LEU A 509 23.44 14.87 2.90
N LEU A 510 23.58 16.20 2.87
CA LEU A 510 22.45 17.13 2.84
C LEU A 510 21.85 17.30 1.44
N THR A 511 22.54 16.80 0.40
CA THR A 511 21.97 16.68 -0.95
C THR A 511 21.05 15.45 -1.01
N GLY A 512 19.85 15.63 -1.53
CA GLY A 512 18.84 14.58 -1.66
C GLY A 512 17.92 14.79 -2.86
N ARG A 513 16.82 14.04 -2.87
CA ARG A 513 15.76 14.05 -3.90
C ARG A 513 14.47 14.71 -3.40
N ALA A 514 14.45 15.19 -2.16
CA ALA A 514 13.33 15.93 -1.57
C ALA A 514 13.02 17.21 -2.34
N LEU A 515 11.74 17.52 -2.44
CA LEU A 515 11.21 18.66 -3.15
C LEU A 515 10.51 19.58 -2.15
N ASP A 516 10.66 20.88 -2.31
CA ASP A 516 9.92 21.89 -1.56
C ASP A 516 8.54 22.06 -2.23
N TRP A 517 7.51 21.44 -1.65
CA TRP A 517 6.14 21.44 -2.15
C TRP A 517 5.35 22.66 -1.67
N ASN A 518 5.67 23.22 -0.50
CA ASN A 518 4.94 24.35 0.10
C ASN A 518 5.59 25.73 -0.17
N GLY A 519 6.80 25.75 -0.71
CA GLY A 519 7.56 26.95 -1.06
C GLY A 519 8.23 27.65 0.13
N ASP A 520 8.44 26.96 1.27
CA ASP A 520 9.02 27.55 2.48
C ASP A 520 10.56 27.56 2.49
N GLY A 521 11.19 26.92 1.50
CA GLY A 521 12.64 26.84 1.33
C GLY A 521 13.29 25.60 1.98
N ALA A 522 12.54 24.73 2.63
CA ALA A 522 12.95 23.40 3.06
C ALA A 522 12.36 22.33 2.12
N GLY A 523 13.06 21.21 1.93
CA GLY A 523 12.50 20.10 1.17
C GLY A 523 11.56 19.26 2.03
N ASP A 524 10.45 18.77 1.49
CA ASP A 524 9.52 17.88 2.18
C ASP A 524 9.85 16.42 1.83
N SER A 525 10.56 15.74 2.73
CA SER A 525 11.07 14.40 2.45
C SER A 525 9.94 13.39 2.28
N GLY A 526 9.90 12.73 1.14
CA GLY A 526 8.97 11.64 0.85
C GLY A 526 7.51 12.05 0.74
N ALA A 527 7.22 13.34 0.67
CA ALA A 527 5.88 13.87 0.81
C ALA A 527 4.94 13.37 -0.31
N ASP A 528 5.46 13.14 -1.51
CA ASP A 528 4.73 12.62 -2.66
C ASP A 528 4.72 11.08 -2.74
N TYR A 529 5.36 10.37 -1.81
CA TYR A 529 5.56 8.92 -1.92
C TYR A 529 4.28 8.11 -1.67
N TRP A 530 3.60 8.39 -0.57
CA TRP A 530 2.34 7.74 -0.18
C TRP A 530 1.22 8.75 -0.27
N THR A 531 0.39 8.68 -1.32
CA THR A 531 -0.68 9.67 -1.56
C THR A 531 -1.94 9.00 -2.11
N ALA A 532 -3.05 9.73 -2.11
CA ALA A 532 -4.25 9.30 -2.84
C ALA A 532 -4.05 9.23 -4.37
N TYR A 533 -2.96 9.77 -4.93
CA TYR A 533 -2.58 9.62 -6.33
C TYR A 533 -1.99 8.21 -6.56
N VAL A 534 -2.86 7.19 -6.55
CA VAL A 534 -2.49 5.77 -6.42
C VAL A 534 -1.50 5.24 -7.46
N PHE A 535 -1.54 5.75 -8.69
CA PHE A 535 -0.58 5.37 -9.73
C PHE A 535 0.81 5.96 -9.48
N HIS A 536 0.88 7.20 -8.99
CA HIS A 536 2.14 7.80 -8.56
C HIS A 536 2.73 7.06 -7.35
N THR A 537 1.89 6.73 -6.37
CA THR A 537 2.28 5.91 -5.21
C THR A 537 2.85 4.55 -5.63
N ARG A 538 2.14 3.82 -6.51
CA ARG A 538 2.62 2.56 -7.10
C ARG A 538 3.97 2.74 -7.78
N ASP A 539 4.11 3.78 -8.59
CA ASP A 539 5.29 3.99 -9.42
C ASP A 539 6.49 4.51 -8.63
N ASN A 540 6.30 5.13 -7.46
CA ASN A 540 7.38 5.43 -6.51
C ASN A 540 7.99 4.15 -5.91
N VAL A 541 7.16 3.16 -5.53
CA VAL A 541 7.65 1.84 -5.09
C VAL A 541 8.45 1.17 -6.22
N ARG A 542 7.87 1.14 -7.43
CA ARG A 542 8.53 0.53 -8.58
C ARG A 542 9.82 1.23 -8.96
N GLN A 543 9.86 2.55 -8.90
CA GLN A 543 11.07 3.33 -9.15
C GLN A 543 12.15 3.08 -8.09
N THR A 544 11.77 2.91 -6.83
CA THR A 544 12.71 2.53 -5.77
C THR A 544 13.38 1.19 -6.10
N MET A 545 12.64 0.24 -6.70
CA MET A 545 13.22 -1.05 -7.12
C MET A 545 14.18 -0.91 -8.31
N VAL A 546 13.92 -0.01 -9.25
CA VAL A 546 14.87 0.31 -10.33
C VAL A 546 16.17 0.88 -9.75
N ASP A 547 16.06 1.76 -8.75
CA ASP A 547 17.21 2.31 -8.03
C ASP A 547 18.01 1.21 -7.33
N VAL A 548 17.34 0.26 -6.66
CA VAL A 548 17.97 -0.93 -6.06
C VAL A 548 18.68 -1.79 -7.11
N MET A 549 18.02 -2.11 -8.23
CA MET A 549 18.62 -2.89 -9.33
C MET A 549 19.87 -2.22 -9.88
N GLN A 550 19.86 -0.89 -10.03
CA GLN A 550 21.01 -0.13 -10.51
C GLN A 550 22.16 -0.07 -9.49
N ILE A 551 21.85 0.06 -8.20
CA ILE A 551 22.85 -0.06 -7.12
C ILE A 551 23.50 -1.44 -7.15
N VAL A 552 22.69 -2.51 -7.11
CA VAL A 552 23.16 -3.90 -7.12
C VAL A 552 24.02 -4.18 -8.35
N ARG A 553 23.54 -3.81 -9.54
CA ARG A 553 24.30 -3.96 -10.79
C ARG A 553 25.64 -3.23 -10.74
N THR A 554 25.69 -2.04 -10.13
CA THR A 554 26.93 -1.27 -9.98
C THR A 554 27.89 -1.92 -8.98
N LEU A 555 27.40 -2.34 -7.80
CA LEU A 555 28.24 -3.00 -6.80
C LEU A 555 28.77 -4.36 -7.31
N ARG A 556 27.99 -5.10 -8.11
CA ARG A 556 28.44 -6.33 -8.79
C ARG A 556 29.54 -6.06 -9.82
N ALA A 557 29.60 -4.85 -10.40
CA ALA A 557 30.63 -4.47 -11.35
C ALA A 557 32.00 -4.20 -10.70
N PHE A 558 32.10 -4.16 -9.37
CA PHE A 558 33.37 -4.05 -8.63
C PHE A 558 34.10 -5.41 -8.59
N ASP A 559 34.45 -5.92 -9.78
CA ASP A 559 34.96 -7.27 -10.02
C ASP A 559 36.49 -7.41 -9.82
N GLY A 560 37.15 -6.36 -9.32
CA GLY A 560 38.62 -6.30 -9.17
C GLY A 560 39.39 -6.03 -10.48
N THR A 561 38.69 -5.77 -11.58
CA THR A 561 39.28 -5.42 -12.88
C THR A 561 38.76 -4.09 -13.44
N ALA A 562 37.48 -3.80 -13.19
CA ALA A 562 36.84 -2.54 -13.53
C ALA A 562 37.61 -1.35 -12.91
N ARG A 563 37.60 -0.23 -13.63
CA ARG A 563 38.28 1.00 -13.25
C ARG A 563 37.26 2.10 -13.07
N TRP A 564 37.53 3.06 -12.19
CA TRP A 564 36.67 4.24 -12.08
C TRP A 564 36.55 4.95 -13.44
N ALA A 565 35.41 5.59 -13.70
CA ALA A 565 35.22 6.42 -14.89
C ALA A 565 35.93 7.79 -14.77
N PHE A 566 36.41 8.12 -13.57
CA PHE A 566 37.13 9.32 -13.17
C PHE A 566 38.39 8.93 -12.38
N ASP A 567 39.26 9.87 -12.04
CA ASP A 567 40.47 9.64 -11.24
C ASP A 567 40.28 10.20 -9.82
N PRO A 568 39.70 9.43 -8.88
CA PRO A 568 39.34 9.95 -7.55
C PRO A 568 40.54 10.36 -6.71
N ALA A 569 41.71 9.76 -6.95
CA ALA A 569 42.93 10.01 -6.18
C ALA A 569 43.88 11.01 -6.87
N GLU A 570 43.45 11.59 -8.00
CA GLU A 570 44.24 12.52 -8.82
C GLU A 570 45.66 12.02 -9.16
N THR A 571 45.82 10.70 -9.34
CA THR A 571 47.13 10.06 -9.55
C THR A 571 47.58 10.03 -11.01
N GLY A 572 46.71 10.46 -11.93
CA GLY A 572 46.86 10.32 -13.38
C GLY A 572 46.36 8.96 -13.92
N SER A 573 45.71 8.14 -13.09
CA SER A 573 45.16 6.83 -13.45
C SER A 573 43.89 6.55 -12.65
N PRO A 574 42.79 6.07 -13.27
CA PRO A 574 41.51 5.96 -12.59
C PRO A 574 41.43 5.02 -11.37
N GLY A 575 42.42 4.16 -11.06
CA GLY A 575 42.30 3.21 -9.93
C GLY A 575 41.26 2.10 -10.16
N LEU A 576 41.10 1.15 -9.23
CA LEU A 576 40.08 0.09 -9.30
C LEU A 576 38.70 0.62 -8.88
N ALA A 577 37.64 0.26 -9.61
CA ALA A 577 36.28 0.57 -9.16
C ALA A 577 35.95 -0.23 -7.89
N GLY A 578 35.41 0.42 -6.87
CA GLY A 578 35.12 -0.15 -5.56
C GLY A 578 36.30 -0.17 -4.58
N ASP A 579 37.48 0.30 -4.98
CA ASP A 579 38.64 0.59 -4.12
C ASP A 579 38.59 2.08 -3.76
N PHE A 580 37.94 2.39 -2.63
CA PHE A 580 37.66 3.75 -2.18
C PHE A 580 38.83 4.33 -1.37
N ASP A 581 39.53 3.49 -0.59
CA ASP A 581 40.68 3.93 0.19
C ASP A 581 41.97 4.05 -0.65
N GLY A 582 42.00 3.42 -1.83
CA GLY A 582 43.08 3.49 -2.81
C GLY A 582 44.22 2.52 -2.51
N ASP A 583 44.01 1.50 -1.69
CA ASP A 583 45.04 0.54 -1.29
C ASP A 583 45.35 -0.53 -2.36
N GLY A 584 44.56 -0.57 -3.44
CA GLY A 584 44.67 -1.54 -4.53
C GLY A 584 43.76 -2.76 -4.40
N THR A 585 42.85 -2.78 -3.42
CA THR A 585 41.88 -3.84 -3.14
C THR A 585 40.45 -3.28 -3.21
N VAL A 586 39.52 -4.06 -3.75
CA VAL A 586 38.10 -3.68 -3.72
C VAL A 586 37.55 -3.82 -2.30
N ASP A 587 36.87 -2.78 -1.81
CA ASP A 587 36.39 -2.69 -0.43
C ASP A 587 35.05 -3.38 -0.20
N VAL A 588 34.14 -3.31 -1.17
CA VAL A 588 32.76 -3.79 -1.06
C VAL A 588 32.24 -4.34 -2.40
N GLY A 589 31.21 -5.18 -2.36
CA GLY A 589 30.54 -5.67 -3.56
C GLY A 589 31.32 -6.78 -4.28
N GLY A 590 31.33 -6.75 -5.61
CA GLY A 590 31.83 -7.85 -6.44
C GLY A 590 31.02 -9.13 -6.19
N GLU A 591 31.69 -10.24 -5.85
CA GLU A 591 31.04 -11.52 -5.51
C GLU A 591 30.59 -11.61 -4.04
N ALA A 592 30.84 -10.59 -3.21
CA ALA A 592 30.45 -10.62 -1.80
C ALA A 592 28.91 -10.62 -1.62
N PRO A 593 28.36 -11.27 -0.59
CA PRO A 593 26.91 -11.29 -0.35
C PRO A 593 26.27 -9.90 -0.33
N MET A 594 25.04 -9.81 -0.82
CA MET A 594 24.23 -8.59 -0.75
C MET A 594 22.92 -8.85 -0.05
N THR A 595 22.54 -7.94 0.82
CA THR A 595 21.31 -8.05 1.61
C THR A 595 20.57 -6.74 1.63
N VAL A 596 19.32 -6.75 2.09
CA VAL A 596 18.51 -5.54 2.27
C VAL A 596 17.93 -5.48 3.68
N ILE A 597 17.89 -4.29 4.25
CA ILE A 597 17.25 -3.99 5.52
C ILE A 597 16.52 -2.65 5.41
N GLY A 598 15.34 -2.56 6.02
CA GLY A 598 14.61 -1.31 6.09
C GLY A 598 13.46 -1.35 7.09
N GLY A 599 13.09 -0.17 7.59
CA GLY A 599 11.99 0.03 8.53
C GLY A 599 10.84 0.82 7.91
N SER A 600 9.58 0.49 8.25
CA SER A 600 8.39 1.22 7.77
C SER A 600 8.31 1.23 6.23
N LEU A 601 8.36 2.39 5.55
CA LEU A 601 8.51 2.47 4.08
C LEU A 601 9.67 1.61 3.56
N GLY A 602 10.80 1.57 4.28
CA GLY A 602 11.93 0.73 3.96
C GLY A 602 11.67 -0.76 4.15
N GLY A 603 10.80 -1.13 5.09
CA GLY A 603 10.35 -2.52 5.26
C GLY A 603 9.42 -2.97 4.14
N ILE A 604 8.50 -2.09 3.71
CA ILE A 604 7.63 -2.28 2.54
C ILE A 604 8.48 -2.47 1.28
N ASN A 605 9.40 -1.55 1.01
CA ASN A 605 10.27 -1.62 -0.18
C ASN A 605 11.28 -2.77 -0.10
N GLY A 606 11.82 -3.08 1.08
CA GLY A 606 12.72 -4.22 1.29
C GLY A 606 12.03 -5.55 0.98
N ALA A 607 10.75 -5.68 1.33
CA ALA A 607 9.92 -6.84 0.98
C ALA A 607 9.69 -6.97 -0.54
N VAL A 608 9.50 -5.85 -1.27
CA VAL A 608 9.46 -5.86 -2.75
C VAL A 608 10.82 -6.25 -3.32
N ALA A 609 11.90 -5.63 -2.84
CA ALA A 609 13.27 -5.85 -3.32
C ALA A 609 13.65 -7.34 -3.26
N ALA A 610 13.33 -8.01 -2.15
CA ALA A 610 13.55 -9.43 -1.94
C ALA A 610 12.84 -10.33 -2.98
N GLY A 611 11.75 -9.86 -3.59
CA GLY A 611 11.01 -10.60 -4.61
C GLY A 611 11.36 -10.23 -6.06
N VAL A 612 12.11 -9.15 -6.30
CA VAL A 612 12.43 -8.65 -7.65
C VAL A 612 13.92 -8.61 -8.00
N GLU A 613 14.83 -8.65 -7.04
CA GLU A 613 16.27 -8.58 -7.32
C GLU A 613 16.98 -9.92 -7.06
N PRO A 614 17.43 -10.65 -8.11
CA PRO A 614 18.03 -11.98 -7.98
C PRO A 614 19.35 -12.05 -7.20
N HIS A 615 20.05 -10.93 -7.01
CA HIS A 615 21.35 -10.94 -6.33
C HIS A 615 21.29 -10.64 -4.83
N LEU A 616 20.10 -10.66 -4.22
CA LEU A 616 19.94 -10.53 -2.78
C LEU A 616 19.91 -11.90 -2.11
N ASP A 617 20.77 -12.10 -1.11
CA ASP A 617 20.86 -13.35 -0.34
C ASP A 617 19.82 -13.38 0.78
N ALA A 618 19.65 -12.26 1.49
CA ALA A 618 18.73 -12.13 2.61
C ALA A 618 18.12 -10.72 2.73
N ALA A 619 16.95 -10.66 3.36
CA ALA A 619 16.23 -9.44 3.66
C ALA A 619 15.67 -9.43 5.09
N VAL A 620 15.71 -8.27 5.73
CA VAL A 620 14.98 -8.01 6.99
C VAL A 620 14.03 -6.84 6.78
N ALA A 621 12.75 -7.13 6.80
CA ALA A 621 11.68 -6.14 6.65
C ALA A 621 11.12 -5.79 8.04
N ILE A 622 11.54 -4.65 8.60
CA ILE A 622 11.11 -4.17 9.92
C ILE A 622 9.85 -3.31 9.74
N VAL A 623 8.82 -3.60 10.52
CA VAL A 623 7.52 -2.92 10.42
C VAL A 623 7.02 -2.82 8.97
N PRO A 624 6.93 -3.96 8.23
CA PRO A 624 6.48 -3.93 6.86
C PRO A 624 4.96 -4.04 6.77
N GLY A 625 4.40 -3.84 5.57
CA GLY A 625 2.99 -4.11 5.29
C GLY A 625 2.78 -4.52 3.84
N GLY A 626 1.85 -5.44 3.60
CA GLY A 626 1.25 -5.70 2.29
C GLY A 626 -0.21 -5.23 2.25
N VAL A 627 -0.88 -5.36 1.11
CA VAL A 627 -2.26 -4.88 0.90
C VAL A 627 -2.35 -3.37 1.15
N LEU A 628 -1.60 -2.61 0.35
CA LEU A 628 -1.32 -1.18 0.55
C LEU A 628 -2.58 -0.30 0.72
N GLY A 629 -3.68 -0.65 0.07
CA GLY A 629 -4.96 0.05 0.22
C GLY A 629 -5.52 0.00 1.63
N GLU A 630 -5.29 -1.09 2.37
CA GLU A 630 -5.74 -1.28 3.76
C GLU A 630 -4.85 -0.54 4.78
N ILE A 631 -3.59 -0.22 4.44
CA ILE A 631 -2.75 0.65 5.29
C ILE A 631 -3.39 2.03 5.41
N GLY A 632 -3.85 2.57 4.28
CA GLY A 632 -4.43 3.91 4.20
C GLY A 632 -5.71 4.10 5.03
N THR A 633 -6.49 3.03 5.26
CA THR A 633 -7.76 3.12 6.00
C THR A 633 -7.58 3.16 7.52
N ARG A 634 -6.44 2.69 8.04
CA ARG A 634 -6.22 2.48 9.48
C ARG A 634 -4.97 3.14 10.07
N SER A 635 -4.06 3.64 9.23
CA SER A 635 -2.83 4.28 9.71
C SER A 635 -3.12 5.50 10.58
N THR A 636 -2.43 5.60 11.72
CA THR A 636 -2.45 6.79 12.57
C THR A 636 -1.31 7.78 12.27
N LEU A 637 -0.42 7.46 11.33
CA LEU A 637 0.65 8.39 10.96
C LEU A 637 0.04 9.60 10.25
N GLY A 638 0.30 10.79 10.78
CA GLY A 638 -0.24 12.04 10.24
C GLY A 638 0.03 12.18 8.74
N GLY A 639 1.26 11.90 8.30
CA GLY A 639 1.67 11.95 6.90
C GLY A 639 0.80 11.07 5.98
N ILE A 640 0.61 9.81 6.37
CA ILE A 640 -0.21 8.85 5.60
C ILE A 640 -1.70 9.22 5.65
N ARG A 641 -2.22 9.50 6.85
CA ARG A 641 -3.63 9.85 7.06
C ARG A 641 -4.01 11.10 6.26
N ASN A 642 -3.18 12.13 6.27
CA ASN A 642 -3.45 13.35 5.53
C ASN A 642 -3.23 13.15 4.02
N ALA A 643 -2.22 12.37 3.61
CA ALA A 643 -1.95 12.19 2.19
C ALA A 643 -3.00 11.30 1.48
N MET A 644 -3.60 10.34 2.20
CA MET A 644 -4.58 9.40 1.69
C MET A 644 -6.01 9.75 2.11
N VAL A 645 -6.30 9.72 3.41
CA VAL A 645 -7.68 9.87 3.94
C VAL A 645 -8.18 11.30 3.77
N LEU A 646 -7.36 12.32 4.10
CA LEU A 646 -7.80 13.70 3.89
C LEU A 646 -8.09 13.94 2.42
N ARG A 647 -7.22 13.57 1.47
CA ARG A 647 -7.50 13.75 0.03
C ARG A 647 -8.74 13.01 -0.48
N ALA A 648 -9.03 11.83 0.07
CA ALA A 648 -10.27 11.11 -0.25
C ALA A 648 -11.50 11.91 0.20
N LEU A 649 -11.45 12.52 1.38
CA LEU A 649 -12.56 13.26 1.98
C LEU A 649 -12.57 14.77 1.66
N ALA A 650 -11.46 15.30 1.16
CA ALA A 650 -11.20 16.73 0.97
C ALA A 650 -11.85 17.27 -0.31
N PRO A 651 -11.95 18.61 -0.41
CA PRO A 651 -11.76 19.61 0.64
C PRO A 651 -12.81 19.47 1.73
N VAL A 652 -12.42 19.68 2.99
CA VAL A 652 -13.35 19.60 4.12
C VAL A 652 -13.70 21.02 4.54
N PHE A 653 -14.84 21.55 4.06
CA PHE A 653 -15.38 22.80 4.57
C PHE A 653 -16.16 22.52 5.84
N PHE A 654 -15.93 23.30 6.88
CA PHE A 654 -16.59 23.13 8.16
C PHE A 654 -16.77 24.47 8.89
N SER A 655 -17.79 24.56 9.74
CA SER A 655 -17.94 25.71 10.62
C SER A 655 -17.22 25.50 11.96
N GLN A 656 -16.63 26.57 12.46
CA GLN A 656 -16.11 26.67 13.83
C GLN A 656 -16.59 27.98 14.43
N GLY A 657 -17.67 27.93 15.21
CA GLY A 657 -18.35 29.12 15.68
C GLY A 657 -18.99 29.89 14.53
N ASP A 658 -18.73 31.20 14.45
CA ASP A 658 -19.18 32.11 13.39
C ASP A 658 -18.20 32.18 12.21
N THR A 659 -17.33 31.19 12.04
CA THR A 659 -16.30 31.18 10.99
C THR A 659 -16.41 29.92 10.14
N LEU A 660 -16.47 30.09 8.82
CA LEU A 660 -16.25 29.05 7.82
C LEU A 660 -14.75 28.79 7.69
N LYS A 661 -14.39 27.52 7.82
CA LYS A 661 -13.04 27.03 7.63
C LYS A 661 -13.00 25.98 6.53
N VAL A 662 -11.83 25.83 5.93
CA VAL A 662 -11.52 24.70 5.05
C VAL A 662 -10.28 23.99 5.58
N ARG A 663 -10.38 22.66 5.71
CA ARG A 663 -9.23 21.80 5.93
C ARG A 663 -8.72 21.26 4.61
N VAL A 664 -7.45 21.52 4.36
CA VAL A 664 -6.74 21.20 3.12
C VAL A 664 -5.45 20.44 3.45
N ASN A 665 -5.01 19.62 2.51
CA ASN A 665 -3.70 18.99 2.58
C ASN A 665 -2.62 20.03 2.23
N GLU A 666 -1.53 20.09 3.00
CA GLU A 666 -0.40 21.00 2.80
C GLU A 666 0.87 20.17 2.62
N ALA A 667 1.74 20.55 1.67
CA ALA A 667 3.01 19.85 1.43
C ALA A 667 2.86 18.33 1.26
N GLU A 668 1.77 17.90 0.62
CA GLU A 668 1.37 16.50 0.40
C GLU A 668 1.05 15.65 1.66
N THR A 669 1.66 15.89 2.82
CA THR A 669 1.58 15.04 4.02
C THR A 669 1.09 15.77 5.28
N GLU A 670 1.07 17.10 5.26
CA GLU A 670 0.53 17.90 6.35
C GLU A 670 -0.92 18.31 6.08
N SER A 671 -1.54 18.99 7.05
CA SER A 671 -2.87 19.55 6.84
C SER A 671 -3.05 20.84 7.61
N GLN A 672 -3.76 21.78 7.01
CA GLN A 672 -4.02 23.09 7.58
C GLN A 672 -5.53 23.36 7.59
N ALA A 673 -6.02 23.99 8.67
CA ALA A 673 -7.38 24.54 8.72
C ALA A 673 -7.33 26.05 8.58
N LEU A 674 -7.86 26.54 7.47
CA LEU A 674 -7.82 27.94 7.06
C LEU A 674 -9.19 28.59 7.28
N SER A 675 -9.22 29.75 7.94
CA SER A 675 -10.42 30.59 7.97
C SER A 675 -10.62 31.25 6.62
N VAL A 676 -11.80 31.11 6.02
CA VAL A 676 -12.09 31.60 4.66
C VAL A 676 -13.20 32.64 4.62
N HIS A 677 -14.17 32.58 5.54
CA HIS A 677 -15.31 33.49 5.57
C HIS A 677 -15.97 33.54 6.96
N ALA A 678 -16.59 34.65 7.34
CA ALA A 678 -17.53 34.71 8.46
C ALA A 678 -18.87 34.08 8.09
N LEU A 679 -19.51 33.41 9.05
CA LEU A 679 -20.82 32.79 8.87
C LEU A 679 -21.91 33.62 9.56
N PRO A 680 -23.15 33.63 9.03
CA PRO A 680 -24.30 34.12 9.77
C PRO A 680 -24.58 33.22 10.98
N ALA A 681 -25.49 33.65 11.85
CA ALA A 681 -25.99 32.77 12.90
C ALA A 681 -26.78 31.61 12.29
N LEU A 682 -26.32 30.38 12.54
CA LEU A 682 -26.94 29.14 12.07
C LEU A 682 -27.68 28.44 13.21
N ALA A 683 -28.83 27.86 12.91
CA ALA A 683 -29.58 27.01 13.82
C ALA A 683 -29.32 25.52 13.52
N PRO A 684 -29.34 24.65 14.54
CA PRO A 684 -29.33 23.21 14.29
C PRO A 684 -30.45 22.80 13.32
N GLY A 685 -30.09 21.98 12.33
CA GLY A 685 -30.98 21.56 11.23
C GLY A 685 -30.97 22.48 10.01
N ASP A 686 -30.28 23.62 10.03
CA ASP A 686 -29.99 24.40 8.81
C ASP A 686 -29.09 23.59 7.86
N THR A 687 -29.15 23.90 6.56
CA THR A 687 -28.44 23.14 5.52
C THR A 687 -27.37 23.99 4.85
N ALA A 688 -26.17 23.43 4.70
CA ALA A 688 -25.07 23.98 3.91
C ALA A 688 -24.94 23.22 2.58
N VAL A 689 -24.91 23.92 1.45
CA VAL A 689 -24.78 23.34 0.11
C VAL A 689 -23.55 23.90 -0.58
N LEU A 690 -22.57 23.04 -0.85
CA LEU A 690 -21.32 23.41 -1.50
C LEU A 690 -21.35 22.99 -2.97
N TRP A 691 -21.18 23.96 -3.87
CA TRP A 691 -21.14 23.78 -5.31
C TRP A 691 -19.71 23.87 -5.85
N ASN A 692 -19.35 22.95 -6.75
CA ASN A 692 -18.28 23.15 -7.70
C ASN A 692 -18.86 23.75 -8.99
N LEU A 693 -18.63 25.03 -9.23
CA LEU A 693 -19.26 25.77 -10.34
C LEU A 693 -18.70 25.36 -11.72
N LYS A 694 -17.58 24.65 -11.77
CA LYS A 694 -16.98 24.16 -13.02
C LYS A 694 -17.60 22.82 -13.44
N THR A 695 -17.81 21.91 -12.49
CA THR A 695 -18.40 20.58 -12.76
C THR A 695 -19.92 20.60 -12.72
N GLY A 696 -20.51 21.55 -11.97
CA GLY A 696 -21.94 21.63 -11.70
C GLY A 696 -22.40 20.66 -10.61
N GLU A 697 -21.48 19.98 -9.92
CA GLU A 697 -21.80 19.10 -8.80
C GLU A 697 -21.98 19.89 -7.50
N HIS A 698 -22.85 19.39 -6.64
CA HIS A 698 -22.99 19.86 -5.27
C HIS A 698 -23.07 18.72 -4.25
N ARG A 699 -22.79 19.07 -3.01
CA ARG A 699 -22.97 18.22 -1.83
C ARG A 699 -23.57 19.03 -0.69
N CYS A 700 -24.33 18.37 0.17
CA CYS A 700 -24.98 18.99 1.32
C CYS A 700 -24.35 18.54 2.64
N GLY A 701 -24.49 19.39 3.66
CA GLY A 701 -24.14 19.10 5.05
C GLY A 701 -25.12 19.79 6.00
N VAL A 702 -25.44 19.15 7.13
CA VAL A 702 -26.40 19.67 8.10
C VAL A 702 -25.69 20.32 9.27
N VAL A 703 -26.26 21.41 9.79
CA VAL A 703 -25.83 22.03 11.03
C VAL A 703 -26.22 21.15 12.20
N GLN A 704 -25.21 20.52 12.82
CA GLN A 704 -25.34 19.61 13.94
C GLN A 704 -25.85 20.32 15.21
N PRO A 705 -26.30 19.59 16.24
CA PRO A 705 -26.71 20.18 17.53
C PRO A 705 -25.64 21.04 18.21
N SER A 706 -24.36 20.78 17.93
CA SER A 706 -23.21 21.60 18.36
C SER A 706 -23.15 22.99 17.69
N GLY A 707 -23.93 23.21 16.63
CA GLY A 707 -23.84 24.38 15.75
C GLY A 707 -22.77 24.25 14.66
N SER A 708 -22.06 23.13 14.59
CA SER A 708 -21.07 22.88 13.55
C SER A 708 -21.68 22.15 12.34
N PHE A 709 -21.19 22.40 11.13
CA PHE A 709 -21.45 21.55 9.96
C PHE A 709 -20.14 21.18 9.27
N ARG A 710 -20.22 20.18 8.39
CA ARG A 710 -19.16 19.79 7.47
C ARG A 710 -19.76 19.48 6.10
N VAL A 711 -19.08 19.88 5.02
CA VAL A 711 -19.46 19.57 3.64
C VAL A 711 -18.22 19.49 2.74
N SER A 712 -18.26 18.61 1.75
CA SER A 712 -17.16 18.32 0.83
C SER A 712 -17.72 18.01 -0.55
N VAL A 713 -17.07 18.47 -1.62
CA VAL A 713 -17.43 18.16 -3.02
C VAL A 713 -16.15 17.87 -3.80
N ALA A 714 -16.22 17.06 -4.86
CA ALA A 714 -15.05 16.75 -5.68
C ALA A 714 -14.53 18.02 -6.40
N VAL A 715 -13.22 18.25 -6.35
CA VAL A 715 -12.57 19.45 -6.92
C VAL A 715 -11.18 19.15 -7.50
N ASP A 716 -10.81 19.89 -8.54
CA ASP A 716 -9.40 20.16 -8.86
C ASP A 716 -8.96 21.48 -8.19
N LYS A 717 -7.67 21.60 -7.83
CA LYS A 717 -7.08 22.85 -7.33
C LYS A 717 -7.37 24.01 -8.30
N GLY A 718 -7.97 25.08 -7.77
CA GLY A 718 -8.36 26.28 -8.50
C GLY A 718 -9.79 26.29 -9.03
N ASP A 719 -10.57 25.22 -8.84
CA ASP A 719 -11.98 25.21 -9.23
C ASP A 719 -12.79 26.27 -8.46
N PRO A 720 -13.68 27.03 -9.12
CA PRO A 720 -14.55 28.01 -8.47
C PRO A 720 -15.63 27.33 -7.62
N LEU A 721 -15.78 27.80 -6.38
CA LEU A 721 -16.70 27.24 -5.39
C LEU A 721 -17.74 28.26 -4.93
N GLU A 722 -18.92 27.77 -4.56
CA GLU A 722 -19.97 28.56 -3.94
C GLU A 722 -20.61 27.77 -2.79
N LEU A 723 -20.66 28.38 -1.59
CA LEU A 723 -21.35 27.82 -0.44
C LEU A 723 -22.65 28.58 -0.21
N GLN A 724 -23.78 27.89 -0.32
CA GLN A 724 -25.10 28.42 -0.04
C GLN A 724 -25.59 27.87 1.31
N LEU A 725 -26.18 28.73 2.13
CA LEU A 725 -26.74 28.35 3.43
C LEU A 725 -28.26 28.49 3.37
N TYR A 726 -28.98 27.54 3.94
CA TYR A 726 -30.44 27.47 3.93
C TYR A 726 -31.00 27.30 5.33
N ALA A 727 -32.15 27.92 5.59
CA ALA A 727 -32.88 27.72 6.84
C ALA A 727 -33.63 26.38 6.82
N GLY A 728 -33.36 25.52 7.80
CA GLY A 728 -33.93 24.18 7.92
C GLY A 728 -33.42 23.15 6.92
N ALA A 729 -34.01 21.96 6.99
CA ALA A 729 -33.68 20.81 6.15
C ALA A 729 -34.22 20.98 4.73
N LEU A 730 -33.41 20.60 3.74
CA LEU A 730 -33.80 20.50 2.34
C LEU A 730 -34.26 19.07 2.00
N PRO A 731 -35.07 18.86 0.95
CA PRO A 731 -35.44 17.52 0.49
C PRO A 731 -34.21 16.66 0.20
N PRO A 732 -34.15 15.40 0.69
CA PRO A 732 -33.02 14.51 0.47
C PRO A 732 -32.89 14.10 -1.01
N LEU A 733 -31.65 13.94 -1.48
CA LEU A 733 -31.33 13.52 -2.84
C LEU A 733 -29.98 12.77 -2.89
N ALA A 734 -30.01 11.45 -3.00
CA ALA A 734 -28.77 10.67 -3.20
C ALA A 734 -28.21 10.84 -4.64
N PRO A 735 -26.87 10.95 -4.83
CA PRO A 735 -25.83 11.03 -3.80
C PRO A 735 -25.49 12.48 -3.37
N ALA A 736 -26.20 13.49 -3.91
CA ALA A 736 -25.93 14.90 -3.62
C ALA A 736 -26.16 15.28 -2.15
N GLY A 737 -26.90 14.47 -1.39
CA GLY A 737 -27.39 14.78 -0.06
C GLY A 737 -28.76 15.41 -0.11
N CYS A 738 -28.91 16.53 -0.84
CA CYS A 738 -30.16 17.29 -0.87
C CYS A 738 -30.42 17.99 -2.22
N ASP A 739 -31.69 18.32 -2.47
CA ASP A 739 -32.14 19.14 -3.60
C ASP A 739 -32.58 20.54 -3.10
N PRO A 740 -31.82 21.61 -3.37
CA PRO A 740 -32.24 22.95 -2.99
C PRO A 740 -33.45 23.48 -3.77
N GLY A 741 -33.74 22.94 -4.97
CA GLY A 741 -34.88 23.36 -5.79
C GLY A 741 -34.97 24.88 -5.97
N ASP A 742 -36.15 25.43 -5.67
CA ASP A 742 -36.43 26.88 -5.69
C ASP A 742 -36.28 27.55 -4.31
N ALA A 743 -35.67 26.88 -3.32
CA ALA A 743 -35.46 27.47 -2.00
C ALA A 743 -34.51 28.68 -2.11
N GLU A 744 -34.80 29.73 -1.35
CA GLU A 744 -33.94 30.92 -1.29
C GLU A 744 -32.90 30.75 -0.18
N PRO A 745 -31.59 30.86 -0.48
CA PRO A 745 -30.56 30.77 0.53
C PRO A 745 -30.60 31.97 1.48
N ILE A 746 -30.32 31.73 2.77
CA ILE A 746 -30.14 32.79 3.77
C ILE A 746 -28.84 33.56 3.58
N ASP A 747 -27.83 32.92 2.98
CA ASP A 747 -26.56 33.54 2.61
C ASP A 747 -25.88 32.77 1.46
N VAL A 748 -25.06 33.47 0.68
CA VAL A 748 -24.34 32.91 -0.47
C VAL A 748 -22.89 33.41 -0.44
N ILE A 749 -21.96 32.50 -0.18
CA ILE A 749 -20.54 32.78 -0.03
C ILE A 749 -19.81 32.39 -1.32
N THR A 750 -19.28 33.39 -2.02
CA THR A 750 -18.59 33.24 -3.32
C THR A 750 -17.19 33.85 -3.33
N THR A 751 -16.73 34.42 -2.23
CA THR A 751 -15.44 35.11 -2.12
C THR A 751 -14.77 34.82 -0.79
N PHE A 752 -13.46 35.01 -0.68
CA PHE A 752 -12.77 35.09 0.62
C PHE A 752 -13.09 36.44 1.30
N ASP A 753 -13.43 36.46 2.59
CA ASP A 753 -13.67 37.72 3.34
C ASP A 753 -12.44 38.31 4.02
N ALA A 754 -11.33 37.56 3.99
CA ALA A 754 -10.03 37.93 4.54
C ALA A 754 -8.92 37.46 3.60
N ASN A 755 -7.70 37.95 3.83
CA ASN A 755 -6.53 37.40 3.15
C ASN A 755 -6.24 36.02 3.71
N VAL A 756 -6.23 35.00 2.85
CA VAL A 756 -5.85 33.62 3.19
C VAL A 756 -4.48 33.34 2.58
N GLN A 757 -3.54 32.89 3.41
CA GLN A 757 -2.23 32.43 2.94
C GLN A 757 -2.20 30.91 2.96
N PHE A 758 -1.76 30.32 1.85
CA PHE A 758 -1.63 28.88 1.71
C PHE A 758 -0.57 28.56 0.64
N GLU A 759 0.39 27.68 0.96
CA GLU A 759 1.49 27.26 0.06
C GLU A 759 2.16 28.43 -0.69
N GLY A 760 2.54 29.48 0.05
CA GLY A 760 3.18 30.68 -0.49
C GLY A 760 2.27 31.60 -1.34
N VAL A 761 1.00 31.24 -1.54
CA VAL A 761 0.02 32.04 -2.29
C VAL A 761 -0.88 32.81 -1.32
N THR A 762 -1.07 34.11 -1.59
CA THR A 762 -2.07 34.92 -0.89
C THR A 762 -3.33 35.04 -1.74
N TYR A 763 -4.42 34.46 -1.26
CA TYR A 763 -5.77 34.65 -1.76
C TYR A 763 -6.34 35.91 -1.10
N ALA A 764 -6.42 36.99 -1.85
CA ALA A 764 -6.77 38.30 -1.30
C ALA A 764 -8.25 38.37 -0.93
N GLN A 765 -8.57 39.15 0.11
CA GLN A 765 -9.94 39.49 0.45
C GLN A 765 -10.72 40.00 -0.79
N GLY A 766 -11.92 39.45 -1.00
CA GLY A 766 -12.82 39.79 -2.09
C GLY A 766 -12.55 39.05 -3.42
N THR A 767 -11.52 38.21 -3.51
CA THR A 767 -11.35 37.33 -4.68
C THR A 767 -12.31 36.14 -4.62
N PRO A 768 -12.67 35.53 -5.77
CA PRO A 768 -13.55 34.36 -5.80
C PRO A 768 -13.07 33.24 -4.88
N LEU A 769 -14.00 32.56 -4.23
CA LEU A 769 -13.75 31.35 -3.46
C LEU A 769 -13.38 30.24 -4.45
N VAL A 770 -12.25 29.60 -4.22
CA VAL A 770 -11.74 28.52 -5.07
C VAL A 770 -11.22 27.37 -4.22
N ALA A 771 -11.18 26.17 -4.79
CA ALA A 771 -10.52 25.02 -4.20
C ALA A 771 -9.02 25.28 -4.07
N LEU A 772 -8.46 25.12 -2.86
CA LEU A 772 -7.04 25.35 -2.59
C LEU A 772 -6.17 24.12 -2.87
N SER A 773 -6.77 22.92 -2.86
CA SER A 773 -6.14 21.63 -3.14
C SER A 773 -7.09 20.73 -3.93
N ASP A 774 -6.57 19.66 -4.53
CA ASP A 774 -7.39 18.60 -5.11
C ASP A 774 -8.10 17.80 -4.01
N GLY A 775 -9.21 17.14 -4.36
CA GLY A 775 -9.92 16.25 -3.44
C GLY A 775 -11.06 15.48 -4.09
N PHE A 776 -11.28 14.23 -3.67
CA PHE A 776 -12.38 13.41 -4.19
C PHE A 776 -13.74 13.75 -3.58
N GLY A 777 -13.78 14.52 -2.47
CA GLY A 777 -15.01 14.93 -1.81
C GLY A 777 -15.89 13.78 -1.30
N GLN A 778 -15.30 12.62 -1.01
CA GLN A 778 -16.04 11.46 -0.52
C GLN A 778 -16.56 11.70 0.91
N ARG A 779 -17.68 11.05 1.23
CA ARG A 779 -18.17 10.95 2.61
C ARG A 779 -17.50 9.77 3.33
N ARG A 780 -17.35 9.91 4.65
CA ARG A 780 -17.00 8.77 5.50
C ARG A 780 -18.16 7.76 5.44
N ALA A 781 -17.87 6.48 5.65
CA ALA A 781 -18.90 5.43 5.76
C ALA A 781 -19.81 5.23 4.54
N SER A 782 -19.45 5.73 3.34
CA SER A 782 -20.28 5.60 2.14
C SER A 782 -19.88 4.46 1.19
N PRO A 783 -20.79 3.99 0.31
CA PRO A 783 -20.49 3.00 -0.71
C PRO A 783 -19.43 3.48 -1.71
N ASP A 784 -19.46 4.77 -2.05
CA ASP A 784 -18.51 5.38 -2.98
C ASP A 784 -17.07 5.36 -2.43
N LEU A 785 -16.89 5.60 -1.13
CA LEU A 785 -15.58 5.48 -0.48
C LEU A 785 -15.07 4.03 -0.53
N ARG A 786 -15.92 3.04 -0.22
CA ARG A 786 -15.57 1.61 -0.31
C ARG A 786 -15.17 1.22 -1.73
N ARG A 787 -15.91 1.69 -2.74
CA ARG A 787 -15.60 1.46 -4.16
C ARG A 787 -14.28 2.10 -4.57
N LEU A 788 -14.02 3.35 -4.14
CA LEU A 788 -12.76 4.04 -4.39
C LEU A 788 -11.57 3.24 -3.83
N LEU A 789 -11.66 2.75 -2.59
CA LEU A 789 -10.61 1.93 -1.96
C LEU A 789 -10.35 0.63 -2.72
N GLY A 790 -11.40 -0.04 -3.21
CA GLY A 790 -11.25 -1.24 -4.04
C GLY A 790 -10.53 -0.96 -5.37
N LEU A 791 -10.88 0.15 -6.05
CA LEU A 791 -10.20 0.60 -7.26
C LEU A 791 -8.74 1.00 -7.00
N SER A 792 -8.48 1.63 -5.86
CA SER A 792 -7.14 1.99 -5.43
C SER A 792 -6.26 0.76 -5.26
N GLN A 793 -6.74 -0.32 -4.65
CA GLN A 793 -5.95 -1.56 -4.53
C GLN A 793 -5.64 -2.16 -5.91
N ILE A 794 -6.59 -2.16 -6.86
CA ILE A 794 -6.30 -2.61 -8.25
C ILE A 794 -5.13 -1.84 -8.86
N ALA A 795 -5.08 -0.52 -8.65
CA ALA A 795 -3.98 0.31 -9.14
C ALA A 795 -2.66 -0.01 -8.39
N LEU A 796 -2.71 -0.19 -7.07
CA LEU A 796 -1.52 -0.39 -6.22
C LEU A 796 -0.87 -1.77 -6.35
N ASP A 797 -1.61 -2.79 -6.77
CA ASP A 797 -1.16 -4.19 -6.81
C ASP A 797 0.24 -4.44 -7.41
N PRO A 798 0.66 -3.83 -8.53
CA PRO A 798 2.03 -4.02 -9.05
C PRO A 798 3.14 -3.52 -8.11
N GLY A 799 2.83 -2.58 -7.20
CA GLY A 799 3.73 -2.08 -6.17
C GLY A 799 3.50 -2.71 -4.79
N ASP A 800 2.57 -3.66 -4.65
CA ASP A 800 2.21 -4.23 -3.35
C ASP A 800 3.16 -5.36 -2.92
N PRO A 801 3.82 -5.29 -1.74
CA PRO A 801 4.77 -6.31 -1.30
C PRO A 801 4.17 -7.72 -1.17
N ALA A 802 2.86 -7.83 -0.88
CA ALA A 802 2.22 -9.15 -0.76
C ALA A 802 2.26 -9.93 -2.08
N ASN A 803 2.27 -9.25 -3.23
CA ASN A 803 2.42 -9.90 -4.53
C ASN A 803 3.82 -10.44 -4.82
N TRP A 804 4.83 -9.89 -4.15
CA TRP A 804 6.24 -10.24 -4.33
C TRP A 804 6.70 -11.32 -3.35
N ALA A 805 6.04 -11.45 -2.21
CA ALA A 805 6.35 -12.45 -1.18
C ALA A 805 6.40 -13.91 -1.68
N PRO A 806 5.49 -14.38 -2.57
CA PRO A 806 5.57 -15.74 -3.11
C PRO A 806 6.82 -16.03 -3.95
N TYR A 807 7.62 -15.03 -4.31
CA TYR A 807 8.85 -15.21 -5.09
C TYR A 807 10.11 -15.39 -4.21
N TRP A 808 10.00 -15.20 -2.89
CA TRP A 808 11.15 -15.26 -1.97
C TRP A 808 11.73 -16.67 -1.83
N ASP A 809 10.89 -17.67 -1.59
CA ASP A 809 11.31 -19.07 -1.40
C ASP A 809 11.30 -19.89 -2.71
N GLY A 810 10.82 -19.28 -3.80
CA GLY A 810 10.67 -19.91 -5.11
C GLY A 810 9.34 -20.62 -5.35
N THR A 811 8.34 -20.45 -4.46
CA THR A 811 6.95 -20.91 -4.66
C THR A 811 6.38 -20.40 -5.98
N ARG A 812 6.65 -19.13 -6.30
CA ARG A 812 6.57 -18.56 -7.65
C ARG A 812 7.99 -18.28 -8.15
N LYS A 813 8.18 -18.41 -9.47
CA LYS A 813 9.46 -18.13 -10.11
C LYS A 813 9.35 -16.86 -10.94
N LEU A 814 10.27 -15.94 -10.70
CA LEU A 814 10.50 -14.77 -11.54
C LEU A 814 11.88 -14.92 -12.16
N THR A 815 11.93 -15.14 -13.47
CA THR A 815 13.17 -15.35 -14.23
C THR A 815 13.34 -14.24 -15.25
N TYR A 816 14.52 -13.63 -15.25
CA TYR A 816 14.88 -12.55 -16.17
C TYR A 816 15.51 -13.07 -17.47
N GLY A 817 15.63 -12.22 -18.47
CA GLY A 817 16.29 -12.53 -19.74
C GLY A 817 17.76 -12.91 -19.60
N THR A 818 18.41 -12.56 -18.49
CA THR A 818 19.75 -13.02 -18.10
C THR A 818 19.80 -14.50 -17.71
N GLY A 819 18.65 -15.12 -17.45
CA GLY A 819 18.52 -16.49 -16.91
C GLY A 819 18.53 -16.56 -15.38
N GLU A 820 18.72 -15.44 -14.70
CA GLU A 820 18.70 -15.34 -13.24
C GLU A 820 17.28 -15.43 -12.70
N THR A 821 17.12 -16.02 -11.53
CA THR A 821 15.82 -16.21 -10.86
C THR A 821 15.89 -15.69 -9.44
N THR A 822 14.85 -14.99 -9.00
CA THR A 822 14.77 -14.45 -7.64
C THR A 822 14.65 -15.56 -6.61
N ARG A 823 15.39 -15.42 -5.51
CA ARG A 823 15.24 -16.19 -4.29
C ARG A 823 15.98 -15.46 -3.17
N THR A 824 15.29 -15.14 -2.08
CA THR A 824 15.83 -14.34 -0.98
C THR A 824 15.31 -14.87 0.34
N GLN A 825 16.17 -15.02 1.33
CA GLN A 825 15.76 -15.44 2.66
C GLN A 825 15.23 -14.24 3.45
N VAL A 826 14.01 -14.32 4.00
CA VAL A 826 13.35 -13.13 4.58
C VAL A 826 12.91 -13.31 6.03
N ILE A 827 13.23 -12.31 6.86
CA ILE A 827 12.55 -12.07 8.15
C ILE A 827 11.53 -10.93 7.95
N VAL A 828 10.27 -11.23 8.22
CA VAL A 828 9.19 -10.24 8.36
C VAL A 828 9.07 -9.92 9.84
N MET A 829 9.24 -8.65 10.23
CA MET A 829 9.23 -8.24 11.64
C MET A 829 8.26 -7.07 11.91
N PRO A 830 6.93 -7.32 11.90
CA PRO A 830 5.95 -6.31 12.30
C PRO A 830 5.96 -6.12 13.82
N SER A 831 5.87 -4.88 14.30
CA SER A 831 5.70 -4.62 15.73
C SER A 831 4.27 -4.95 16.18
N ALA A 832 4.12 -5.61 17.33
CA ALA A 832 2.80 -5.94 17.86
C ALA A 832 1.97 -4.67 18.08
N GLY A 833 0.77 -4.62 17.49
CA GLY A 833 -0.14 -3.47 17.56
C GLY A 833 0.39 -2.19 16.93
N ASP A 834 1.32 -2.27 15.98
CA ASP A 834 1.78 -1.09 15.24
C ASP A 834 0.60 -0.31 14.65
N PRO A 835 0.41 0.97 15.02
CA PRO A 835 -0.70 1.78 14.54
C PRO A 835 -0.38 2.54 13.25
N GLY A 836 0.90 2.63 12.88
CA GLY A 836 1.37 3.39 11.73
C GLY A 836 1.37 2.60 10.44
N VAL A 837 1.94 1.40 10.48
CA VAL A 837 1.71 0.36 9.47
C VAL A 837 0.93 -0.74 10.20
N PRO A 838 -0.41 -0.77 10.08
CA PRO A 838 -1.25 -1.66 10.89
C PRO A 838 -0.69 -3.08 10.92
N VAL A 839 -0.48 -3.65 12.11
CA VAL A 839 0.15 -4.98 12.29
C VAL A 839 -0.49 -6.08 11.42
N ALA A 840 -1.80 -5.97 11.16
CA ALA A 840 -2.54 -6.82 10.23
C ALA A 840 -1.89 -6.93 8.85
N MET A 841 -1.29 -5.85 8.34
CA MET A 841 -0.67 -5.77 7.02
C MET A 841 0.69 -6.45 6.97
N GLY A 842 1.46 -6.39 8.06
CA GLY A 842 2.69 -7.18 8.21
C GLY A 842 2.39 -8.67 8.35
N ILE A 843 1.32 -9.02 9.07
CA ILE A 843 0.81 -10.40 9.17
C ILE A 843 0.29 -10.89 7.82
N ALA A 844 -0.44 -10.07 7.07
CA ALA A 844 -0.91 -10.41 5.72
C ALA A 844 0.26 -10.66 4.76
N LEU A 845 1.33 -9.85 4.83
CA LEU A 845 2.56 -10.07 4.08
C LEU A 845 3.24 -11.41 4.46
N ALA A 846 3.38 -11.70 5.76
CA ALA A 846 3.94 -12.97 6.21
C ALA A 846 3.07 -14.18 5.82
N ARG A 847 1.74 -14.01 5.77
CA ARG A 847 0.81 -15.01 5.25
C ARG A 847 1.03 -15.24 3.75
N ALA A 848 1.16 -14.17 2.96
CA ALA A 848 1.45 -14.23 1.53
C ALA A 848 2.80 -14.93 1.23
N ALA A 849 3.78 -14.79 2.13
CA ALA A 849 5.06 -15.50 2.09
C ALA A 849 4.97 -17.00 2.50
N GLY A 850 3.82 -17.46 2.98
CA GLY A 850 3.62 -18.84 3.47
C GLY A 850 4.14 -19.10 4.89
N PHE A 851 4.53 -18.07 5.64
CA PHE A 851 5.07 -18.22 7.00
C PHE A 851 3.99 -18.55 8.04
N ILE A 852 2.75 -18.15 7.75
CA ILE A 852 1.57 -18.37 8.60
C ILE A 852 0.65 -19.38 7.93
N ALA A 853 0.48 -20.55 8.54
CA ALA A 853 -0.48 -21.55 8.09
C ALA A 853 -1.93 -21.11 8.40
N TYR A 854 -2.83 -21.23 7.43
CA TYR A 854 -4.26 -20.89 7.57
C TYR A 854 -5.20 -22.10 7.37
N ASP A 855 -4.73 -23.15 6.69
CA ASP A 855 -5.50 -24.34 6.31
C ASP A 855 -5.09 -25.62 7.06
N SER A 856 -4.07 -25.52 7.90
CA SER A 856 -3.46 -26.65 8.60
C SER A 856 -3.24 -26.32 10.06
N ASP A 857 -3.61 -27.26 10.93
CA ASP A 857 -3.56 -27.07 12.37
C ASP A 857 -2.10 -27.06 12.87
N ASP A 858 -1.79 -26.07 13.71
CA ASP A 858 -0.61 -26.13 14.53
C ASP A 858 -0.89 -27.06 15.72
N PRO A 859 -0.10 -28.14 15.90
CA PRO A 859 -0.37 -29.14 16.94
C PRO A 859 -0.29 -28.55 18.35
N ARG A 860 0.36 -27.41 18.55
CA ARG A 860 0.43 -26.71 19.84
C ARG A 860 -0.92 -26.17 20.29
N TYR A 861 -1.75 -25.73 19.34
CA TYR A 861 -3.01 -25.02 19.62
C TYR A 861 -4.25 -25.79 19.14
N GLY A 862 -4.09 -26.83 18.32
CA GLY A 862 -5.19 -27.59 17.73
C GLY A 862 -6.02 -26.78 16.72
N LYS A 863 -5.43 -25.75 16.13
CA LYS A 863 -6.03 -24.85 15.11
C LYS A 863 -4.93 -24.21 14.27
N PRO A 864 -5.23 -23.64 13.09
CA PRO A 864 -4.22 -22.97 12.27
C PRO A 864 -3.63 -21.74 12.96
N GLN A 865 -2.37 -21.41 12.64
CA GLN A 865 -1.66 -20.25 13.20
C GLN A 865 -2.39 -18.94 12.91
N ASN A 866 -2.98 -18.81 11.71
CA ASN A 866 -3.81 -17.67 11.37
C ASN A 866 -5.03 -17.54 12.30
N GLN A 867 -5.68 -18.65 12.65
CA GLN A 867 -6.81 -18.63 13.59
C GLN A 867 -6.37 -18.29 15.01
N VAL A 868 -5.16 -18.69 15.43
CA VAL A 868 -4.59 -18.24 16.71
C VAL A 868 -4.47 -16.71 16.74
N LEU A 869 -3.87 -16.11 15.70
CA LEU A 869 -3.70 -14.65 15.61
C LEU A 869 -5.03 -13.88 15.60
N ILE A 870 -6.08 -14.46 14.99
CA ILE A 870 -7.44 -13.92 15.03
C ILE A 870 -8.02 -14.03 16.45
N ASP A 871 -7.99 -15.23 17.04
CA ASP A 871 -8.59 -15.52 18.35
C ASP A 871 -7.89 -14.74 19.49
N THR A 872 -6.62 -14.40 19.32
CA THR A 872 -5.84 -13.59 20.27
C THR A 872 -5.96 -12.09 20.02
N TRP A 873 -6.65 -11.65 18.96
CA TRP A 873 -6.74 -10.25 18.54
C TRP A 873 -5.40 -9.61 18.14
N ALA A 874 -4.39 -10.44 17.83
CA ALA A 874 -3.09 -9.96 17.37
C ALA A 874 -3.16 -9.31 15.98
N ILE A 875 -4.07 -9.77 15.10
CA ILE A 875 -4.34 -9.13 13.80
C ILE A 875 -5.07 -7.78 14.00
N GLU A 876 -6.05 -7.71 14.90
CA GLU A 876 -6.77 -6.45 15.21
C GLU A 876 -5.76 -5.42 15.74
N GLY A 877 -4.99 -5.78 16.76
CA GLY A 877 -3.85 -5.00 17.23
C GLY A 877 -4.20 -3.64 17.83
N ILE A 878 -5.45 -3.44 18.31
CA ILE A 878 -5.93 -2.14 18.79
C ILE A 878 -6.22 -2.22 20.29
N PRO A 879 -5.42 -1.59 21.17
CA PRO A 879 -5.68 -1.60 22.61
C PRO A 879 -7.01 -0.94 22.98
N ARG A 880 -7.47 0.07 22.21
CA ARG A 880 -8.72 0.81 22.46
C ARG A 880 -9.94 -0.09 22.59
N THR A 881 -9.98 -1.23 21.89
CA THR A 881 -11.10 -2.19 21.95
C THR A 881 -11.14 -2.99 23.26
N ASN A 882 -10.12 -2.84 24.12
CA ASN A 882 -10.09 -3.34 25.49
C ASN A 882 -10.29 -4.87 25.57
N ARG A 883 -9.71 -5.61 24.61
CA ARG A 883 -9.75 -7.08 24.57
C ARG A 883 -9.05 -7.71 25.77
N TYR A 884 -7.97 -7.08 26.23
CA TYR A 884 -7.23 -7.46 27.43
C TYR A 884 -6.95 -6.25 28.29
N GLN A 885 -6.68 -6.51 29.56
CA GLN A 885 -6.34 -5.49 30.55
C GLN A 885 -5.11 -5.93 31.35
N ASP A 886 -4.30 -4.95 31.73
CA ASP A 886 -3.25 -5.14 32.72
C ASP A 886 -3.84 -5.31 34.13
N SER A 887 -2.98 -5.57 35.13
CA SER A 887 -3.40 -5.74 36.53
C SER A 887 -4.04 -4.50 37.16
N THR A 888 -3.94 -3.34 36.50
CA THR A 888 -4.56 -2.07 36.91
C THR A 888 -5.88 -1.77 36.18
N GLY A 889 -6.28 -2.62 35.22
CA GLY A 889 -7.48 -2.44 34.40
C GLY A 889 -7.29 -1.57 33.17
N ARG A 890 -6.05 -1.18 32.81
CA ARG A 890 -5.79 -0.44 31.58
C ARG A 890 -5.80 -1.39 30.38
N PRO A 891 -6.39 -1.00 29.23
CA PRO A 891 -6.36 -1.83 28.03
C PRO A 891 -4.92 -2.15 27.60
N VAL A 892 -4.64 -3.38 27.20
CA VAL A 892 -3.34 -3.81 26.66
C VAL A 892 -3.51 -4.83 25.54
N LEU A 893 -2.44 -5.06 24.78
CA LEU A 893 -2.35 -6.12 23.78
C LEU A 893 -1.89 -7.45 24.39
N MET A 894 -2.10 -8.55 23.66
CA MET A 894 -1.49 -9.85 23.98
C MET A 894 -0.13 -9.96 23.27
N ASP A 895 0.90 -10.36 24.00
CA ASP A 895 2.18 -10.72 23.40
C ASP A 895 2.16 -12.21 22.98
N VAL A 896 2.06 -12.40 21.67
CA VAL A 896 2.01 -13.72 21.03
C VAL A 896 3.39 -14.35 20.84
N GLU A 897 4.45 -13.55 20.90
CA GLU A 897 5.82 -14.00 20.64
C GLU A 897 6.56 -14.36 21.94
N HIS A 898 6.22 -13.68 23.04
CA HIS A 898 6.74 -13.88 24.40
C HIS A 898 8.28 -14.00 24.38
N LEU A 899 8.93 -12.99 23.78
CA LEU A 899 10.39 -13.01 23.59
C LEU A 899 11.16 -12.99 24.91
N ALA A 900 10.61 -12.37 25.95
CA ALA A 900 11.23 -12.36 27.27
C ALA A 900 11.42 -13.77 27.87
N ASP A 901 10.66 -14.78 27.45
CA ASP A 901 10.86 -16.16 27.93
C ASP A 901 12.24 -16.75 27.58
N VAL A 902 12.95 -16.18 26.59
CA VAL A 902 14.33 -16.60 26.27
C VAL A 902 15.34 -16.22 27.36
N VAL A 903 15.09 -15.10 28.05
CA VAL A 903 15.86 -14.64 29.21
C VAL A 903 14.88 -14.65 30.37
N PRO A 904 14.73 -15.74 31.15
CA PRO A 904 13.60 -15.95 32.07
C PRO A 904 13.56 -14.92 33.22
N VAL A 905 13.18 -13.69 32.88
CA VAL A 905 13.13 -12.48 33.69
C VAL A 905 11.77 -11.83 33.48
N ASP A 906 11.41 -10.95 34.42
CA ASP A 906 10.30 -10.04 34.25
C ASP A 906 10.76 -8.89 33.33
N ASP A 907 10.20 -8.81 32.12
CA ASP A 907 10.47 -7.73 31.17
C ASP A 907 9.72 -6.43 31.52
N GLY A 908 8.96 -6.43 32.61
CA GLY A 908 8.19 -5.27 33.09
C GLY A 908 6.89 -5.04 32.34
N LEU A 909 6.52 -5.89 31.38
CA LEU A 909 5.27 -5.76 30.64
C LEU A 909 4.16 -6.60 31.29
N ASP A 910 3.22 -5.90 31.92
CA ASP A 910 1.99 -6.46 32.49
C ASP A 910 0.94 -6.73 31.39
N VAL A 911 1.19 -7.78 30.61
CA VAL A 911 0.37 -8.18 29.46
C VAL A 911 0.14 -9.69 29.44
N PRO A 912 -1.00 -10.17 28.92
CA PRO A 912 -1.18 -11.60 28.68
C PRO A 912 -0.18 -12.11 27.63
N ARG A 913 0.32 -13.34 27.83
CA ARG A 913 1.26 -14.02 26.94
C ARG A 913 0.63 -15.27 26.35
N LEU A 914 0.88 -15.52 25.07
CA LEU A 914 0.51 -16.79 24.43
C LEU A 914 1.45 -17.90 24.92
N ASP A 915 0.88 -19.04 25.34
CA ASP A 915 1.62 -20.22 25.81
C ASP A 915 1.11 -21.51 25.15
N PRO A 916 1.95 -22.27 24.41
CA PRO A 916 3.32 -21.91 24.03
C PRO A 916 3.36 -20.67 23.11
N PRO A 917 4.49 -19.98 22.97
CA PRO A 917 4.59 -18.79 22.10
C PRO A 917 4.56 -19.14 20.61
N LEU A 918 4.20 -18.16 19.76
CA LEU A 918 3.98 -18.36 18.33
C LEU A 918 5.26 -18.75 17.58
N ARG A 919 6.32 -17.91 17.61
CA ARG A 919 7.68 -18.17 17.11
C ARG A 919 7.71 -18.86 15.73
N LEU A 920 7.44 -18.11 14.66
CA LEU A 920 7.28 -18.64 13.30
C LEU A 920 8.54 -18.59 12.42
N MET A 921 9.72 -18.51 13.01
CA MET A 921 10.98 -18.72 12.29
C MET A 921 11.14 -20.21 11.94
N ARG A 922 11.41 -20.50 10.66
CA ARG A 922 11.55 -21.87 10.15
C ARG A 922 12.82 -22.00 9.33
N GLN A 923 13.43 -23.19 9.42
CA GLN A 923 14.52 -23.59 8.56
C GLN A 923 13.96 -24.38 7.37
N ASP A 924 14.36 -24.01 6.16
CA ASP A 924 14.05 -24.76 4.95
C ASP A 924 14.88 -26.05 4.92
N ASP A 925 14.21 -27.21 4.89
CA ASP A 925 14.87 -28.52 4.95
C ASP A 925 15.82 -28.79 3.77
N ALA A 926 15.58 -28.16 2.60
CA ALA A 926 16.35 -28.41 1.39
C ALA A 926 17.64 -27.59 1.34
N THR A 927 17.65 -26.40 1.93
CA THR A 927 18.76 -25.44 1.88
C THR A 927 19.43 -25.21 3.21
N GLY A 928 18.78 -25.55 4.33
CA GLY A 928 19.25 -25.27 5.68
C GLY A 928 19.18 -23.78 6.06
N THR A 929 18.50 -22.95 5.27
CA THR A 929 18.41 -21.50 5.51
C THR A 929 17.13 -21.13 6.23
N TRP A 930 17.13 -20.01 6.93
CA TRP A 930 16.02 -19.54 7.76
C TRP A 930 15.17 -18.50 7.05
N SER A 931 13.87 -18.49 7.32
CA SER A 931 12.94 -17.43 6.95
C SER A 931 11.74 -17.49 7.90
N GLY A 932 11.03 -16.38 8.08
CA GLY A 932 9.84 -16.41 8.91
C GLY A 932 9.34 -15.06 9.40
N LEU A 933 8.51 -15.15 10.43
CA LEU A 933 7.86 -14.01 11.08
C LEU A 933 8.30 -13.92 12.55
N ILE A 934 8.60 -12.69 12.98
CA ILE A 934 8.81 -12.34 14.40
C ILE A 934 7.88 -11.15 14.72
N LEU A 935 7.08 -11.25 15.78
CA LEU A 935 6.13 -10.21 16.19
C LEU A 935 6.52 -9.60 17.56
N PRO A 936 7.58 -8.77 17.63
CA PRO A 936 8.03 -8.24 18.92
C PRO A 936 6.99 -7.31 19.55
N MET A 937 6.76 -7.47 20.86
CA MET A 937 5.99 -6.54 21.69
C MET A 937 6.91 -5.43 22.20
N LEU A 938 6.87 -4.26 21.55
CA LEU A 938 7.69 -3.11 21.94
C LEU A 938 7.02 -2.23 23.01
N ASP A 939 5.69 -2.18 23.00
CA ASP A 939 4.86 -1.41 23.94
C ASP A 939 3.48 -2.09 24.07
N PRO A 940 2.92 -2.28 25.28
CA PRO A 940 1.58 -2.84 25.47
C PRO A 940 0.43 -2.10 24.78
N GLN A 941 0.63 -0.83 24.41
CA GLN A 941 -0.32 0.00 23.64
C GLN A 941 -0.07 -0.04 22.13
N GLY A 942 0.91 -0.82 21.67
CA GLY A 942 1.38 -0.81 20.30
C GLY A 942 2.33 0.35 20.04
N LYS A 943 3.33 0.11 19.19
CA LYS A 943 4.36 1.10 18.84
C LYS A 943 4.79 0.95 17.39
N HIS A 944 4.84 2.07 16.69
CA HIS A 944 5.47 2.16 15.38
C HIS A 944 6.99 2.30 15.52
N GLY A 945 7.74 1.50 14.78
CA GLY A 945 9.21 1.55 14.74
C GLY A 945 9.88 0.38 15.47
N PHE A 946 11.08 0.64 15.99
CA PHE A 946 12.01 -0.36 16.53
C PHE A 946 12.71 0.19 17.79
N ASN A 947 13.11 -0.67 18.74
CA ASN A 947 13.77 -0.24 19.98
C ASN A 947 15.29 -0.19 19.80
N ALA A 948 15.91 0.90 20.25
CA ALA A 948 17.35 0.94 20.46
C ALA A 948 17.74 0.02 21.64
N PRO A 949 19.00 -0.45 21.70
CA PRO A 949 19.52 -1.15 22.87
C PRO A 949 19.41 -0.32 24.14
N ASP A 950 18.86 -0.89 25.20
CA ASP A 950 18.80 -0.29 26.54
C ASP A 950 19.29 -1.31 27.59
N PRO A 951 20.57 -1.24 28.01
CA PRO A 951 21.16 -2.18 28.95
C PRO A 951 20.65 -2.02 30.38
N SER A 952 19.82 -0.99 30.65
CA SER A 952 19.18 -0.80 31.95
C SER A 952 17.92 -1.67 32.12
N GLN A 953 17.36 -2.19 31.02
CA GLN A 953 16.22 -3.09 31.05
C GLN A 953 16.64 -4.49 31.52
N ALA A 954 15.72 -5.19 32.21
CA ALA A 954 15.94 -6.58 32.58
C ALA A 954 16.06 -7.50 31.35
N PHE A 955 15.34 -7.16 30.29
CA PHE A 955 15.44 -7.76 28.97
C PHE A 955 15.64 -6.67 27.93
N ASP A 956 16.87 -6.50 27.45
CA ASP A 956 17.21 -5.56 26.37
C ASP A 956 16.74 -6.15 25.03
N LEU A 957 15.46 -5.93 24.72
CA LEU A 957 14.84 -6.37 23.47
C LEU A 957 15.52 -5.72 22.25
N GLY A 958 16.01 -4.49 22.37
CA GLY A 958 16.70 -3.79 21.29
C GLY A 958 17.99 -4.50 20.90
N ALA A 959 18.85 -4.80 21.88
CA ALA A 959 20.06 -5.60 21.66
C ALA A 959 19.74 -6.99 21.10
N PHE A 960 18.73 -7.66 21.66
CA PHE A 960 18.31 -8.99 21.22
C PHE A 960 17.92 -9.02 19.74
N LEU A 961 17.06 -8.11 19.30
CA LEU A 961 16.61 -8.04 17.90
C LEU A 961 17.73 -7.59 16.95
N LEU A 962 18.57 -6.62 17.36
CA LEU A 962 19.69 -6.16 16.53
C LEU A 962 20.73 -7.27 16.31
N ASN A 963 21.06 -8.04 17.34
CA ASN A 963 22.01 -9.15 17.19
C ASN A 963 21.45 -10.29 16.32
N GLN A 964 20.14 -10.56 16.40
CA GLN A 964 19.49 -11.49 15.47
C GLN A 964 19.61 -11.01 14.02
N ILE A 965 19.29 -9.74 13.77
CA ILE A 965 19.38 -9.12 12.44
C ILE A 965 20.81 -9.18 11.91
N GLY A 966 21.78 -8.75 12.72
CA GLY A 966 23.20 -8.73 12.35
C GLY A 966 23.71 -10.12 11.97
N ARG A 967 23.44 -11.14 12.80
CA ARG A 967 23.85 -12.52 12.51
C ARG A 967 23.16 -13.09 11.28
N TYR A 968 21.86 -12.84 11.13
CA TYR A 968 21.06 -13.33 10.02
C TYR A 968 21.58 -12.76 8.68
N LEU A 969 21.80 -11.44 8.62
CA LEU A 969 22.35 -10.79 7.42
C LEU A 969 23.79 -11.22 7.13
N ALA A 970 24.64 -11.37 8.16
CA ALA A 970 26.04 -11.79 8.00
C ALA A 970 26.20 -13.18 7.38
N THR A 971 25.18 -14.02 7.56
CA THR A 971 25.18 -15.42 7.10
C THR A 971 24.29 -15.63 5.87
N GLY A 972 23.75 -14.56 5.27
CA GLY A 972 22.82 -14.67 4.14
C GLY A 972 21.58 -15.50 4.49
N GLY A 973 21.12 -15.41 5.74
CA GLY A 973 20.00 -16.19 6.27
C GLY A 973 20.32 -17.65 6.60
N ALA A 974 21.58 -18.09 6.56
CA ALA A 974 21.93 -19.46 6.94
C ALA A 974 21.80 -19.72 8.45
N GLU A 975 21.90 -18.70 9.29
CA GLU A 975 21.82 -18.84 10.74
C GLU A 975 20.79 -17.91 11.38
N PHE A 976 20.09 -18.45 12.37
CA PHE A 976 19.15 -17.75 13.24
C PHE A 976 19.13 -18.45 14.60
N SER A 977 19.00 -17.71 15.70
CA SER A 977 18.95 -18.27 17.05
C SER A 977 18.04 -17.47 17.98
N TRP A 978 17.43 -18.17 18.94
CA TRP A 978 16.68 -17.61 20.07
C TRP A 978 17.53 -17.51 21.35
N ASP A 979 18.85 -17.63 21.26
CA ASP A 979 19.72 -17.68 22.45
C ASP A 979 19.70 -16.38 23.26
N ALA A 980 19.55 -16.54 24.57
CA ALA A 980 19.50 -15.46 25.57
C ALA A 980 20.70 -14.49 25.52
N CYS A 981 21.88 -15.00 25.18
CA CYS A 981 23.12 -14.23 25.16
C CYS A 981 23.12 -13.07 24.14
N GLN A 982 22.12 -13.03 23.25
CA GLN A 982 21.94 -11.93 22.29
C GLN A 982 21.41 -10.66 22.96
N ALA A 983 20.70 -10.80 24.09
CA ALA A 983 20.16 -9.67 24.84
C ALA A 983 21.22 -8.94 25.67
N ASP A 984 22.32 -9.60 26.03
CA ASP A 984 23.40 -9.04 26.87
C ASP A 984 24.77 -9.03 26.18
N TRP A 985 24.80 -9.27 24.86
CA TRP A 985 26.01 -9.24 24.02
C TRP A 985 27.05 -10.31 24.38
N THR A 986 26.67 -11.39 25.07
CA THR A 986 27.61 -12.42 25.56
C THR A 986 27.79 -13.62 24.65
N CYS A 987 27.08 -13.70 23.52
CA CYS A 987 27.26 -14.84 22.61
C CYS A 987 28.68 -14.87 22.04
N ASP A 988 29.29 -16.06 21.94
CA ASP A 988 30.67 -16.23 21.45
C ASP A 988 30.91 -15.70 20.02
N TRP A 989 29.84 -15.58 19.23
CA TRP A 989 29.87 -15.09 17.86
C TRP A 989 29.56 -13.59 17.73
N ILE A 990 29.16 -12.92 18.82
CA ILE A 990 28.95 -11.47 18.83
C ILE A 990 30.34 -10.80 18.90
N PRO A 991 30.68 -9.93 17.94
CA PRO A 991 31.94 -9.21 17.93
C PRO A 991 32.10 -8.32 19.16
N THR A 992 33.27 -8.36 19.80
CA THR A 992 33.61 -7.42 20.88
C THR A 992 34.14 -6.11 20.29
N PRO A 993 33.61 -4.94 20.69
CA PRO A 993 34.14 -3.65 20.26
C PRO A 993 35.65 -3.53 20.49
N PRO A 994 36.40 -2.92 19.54
CA PRO A 994 37.86 -2.86 19.56
C PRO A 994 38.48 -1.94 20.61
#